data_AF-A0A644X2T4-F1
#
_entry.id   AF-A0A644X2T4-F1
#
_cell.length_a   1.000
_cell.length_b   1.000
_cell.length_c   1.000
_cell.angle_alpha   90.00
_cell.angle_beta   90.00
_cell.angle_gamma   90.00
#
_symmetry.space_group_name_H-M   'P 1'
#
loop_
_entity.id
_entity.type
_entity.pdbx_description
1 polymer ?
#
loop_
_entity_poly.entity_id
_entity_poly.type
_entity_poly.pdbx_seq_one_letter_code
_entity_poly.pdbx_strand_id
1 'polypeptide(L)'
;MQSIYLAIIRPLELLIEFFFIFFDKSFDNYGLAIVGISLVINLLALPLYHVAETLQRKERDVRMHLSSGISRIKETFKGDEQYMILSTFYKQNHYHPAYALRSSVSLLIQVPFFIAAYNFLSNLAQLQGVSFFFIPNLGAPDGMLTVGNLSVNVLPVVMTLINIIAGAIYTKGFPLRDKIQLYAMALLFLVLLYTSPAGLVLYWTLNNLFSLVKNIFYRLKHPLPVLYGIAVVGTIGLALAIWIVHPTLSLSNRIVFIAGCLFVVLIPFLLKLGNKLFQRFLTEFANEDRVRNTLFLASGILLFLMHGLVIPANLISSSTIEFAFSGTVTNPLAYIGHTATVFFGLWVVWPLFIYAMAKRPMKAILSVLLMILSLSSLVNLFFFTGEYGIVSTLLQFENPTLLEASPSMMVLPFVIALVLAVVLLYVVRCRKAGWLESLMMILALGSLASGLFQCVTIQREYREYTENIALADAGVTETGTIKPVFQLSKTGKNVVFIFLDRAMSSFFPIILEDLPQLQDQLKGFVYYPNTVSFGNNTIHGSPAMMGGYEYTPDAMNERTGEKLVDKHNEALLVMPRLFLDQGHSVTITNPPYSNYKWEADFTPFSPYPEMKVMHHHGKYAVQYKKEHADVLDWDPSYESELIKKRLPIFAIFKTSFPLIRRTLYEEGQYFQKVEKPQSTDGFIDAYAQLYYLNDLTTLVQEGNAFITISNDTPHQPVFLQSPEYEPQSVVTDASTPLDEIEGIRSIDRTHYQVNAASLKRLGIWFSYLQELGVYDNTRIIIVADHGHELYAEGMKDFKSDGRINNRYVPLLLVKDFYSEGPIVADYSFMTNADAPLFALKDVIENPTNPATRKNVYDEVKKDIVNVYTGPWDPRENTGEVFKHDLSFSFSVHDDIFIESNWGPVQH
;
A
#
# COMPACT_ATOMS: atom_id res chain seq x y z
N MET A 1 -22.41 11.13 0.93
CA MET A 1 -22.77 9.69 1.06
C MET A 1 -21.55 8.81 1.32
N GLN A 2 -20.40 9.02 0.66
CA GLN A 2 -19.19 8.20 0.82
C GLN A 2 -18.67 8.08 2.27
N SER A 3 -18.58 9.18 3.04
CA SER A 3 -18.11 9.11 4.43
C SER A 3 -19.00 8.26 5.35
N ILE A 4 -20.31 8.22 5.08
CA ILE A 4 -21.26 7.38 5.84
C ILE A 4 -21.01 5.91 5.51
N TYR A 5 -20.80 5.59 4.24
CA TYR A 5 -20.43 4.25 3.81
C TYR A 5 -19.11 3.79 4.46
N LEU A 6 -18.08 4.64 4.45
CA LEU A 6 -16.78 4.34 5.07
C LEU A 6 -16.86 4.16 6.59
N ALA A 7 -17.71 4.91 7.28
CA ALA A 7 -17.84 4.81 8.74
C ALA A 7 -18.76 3.66 9.19
N ILE A 8 -19.74 3.24 8.38
CA ILE A 8 -20.73 2.25 8.79
C ILE A 8 -20.52 0.89 8.11
N ILE A 9 -20.31 0.89 6.79
CA ILE A 9 -20.30 -0.34 5.98
C ILE A 9 -18.90 -0.90 5.82
N ARG A 10 -17.90 -0.07 5.45
CA ARG A 10 -16.53 -0.53 5.23
C ARG A 10 -15.91 -1.30 6.42
N PRO A 11 -16.14 -0.94 7.70
CA PRO A 11 -15.63 -1.72 8.84
C PRO A 11 -16.23 -3.14 8.89
N LEU A 12 -17.49 -3.30 8.48
CA LEU A 12 -18.13 -4.60 8.37
C LEU A 12 -17.56 -5.40 7.20
N GLU A 13 -17.27 -4.75 6.08
CA GLU A 13 -16.59 -5.40 4.95
C GLU A 13 -15.21 -5.92 5.35
N LEU A 14 -14.40 -5.11 6.07
CA LEU A 14 -13.10 -5.54 6.58
C LEU A 14 -13.21 -6.77 7.50
N LEU A 15 -14.24 -6.82 8.35
CA LEU A 15 -14.50 -7.99 9.19
C LEU A 15 -14.90 -9.21 8.35
N ILE A 16 -15.79 -9.05 7.37
CA ILE A 16 -16.23 -10.12 6.49
C ILE A 16 -15.05 -10.67 5.68
N GLU A 17 -14.26 -9.80 5.08
CA GLU A 17 -13.06 -10.13 4.29
C GLU A 17 -12.04 -10.89 5.13
N PHE A 18 -11.74 -10.40 6.34
CA PHE A 18 -10.83 -11.07 7.27
C PHE A 18 -11.30 -12.50 7.60
N PHE A 19 -12.55 -12.68 8.00
CA PHE A 19 -13.05 -14.02 8.34
C PHE A 19 -13.17 -14.92 7.12
N PHE A 20 -13.52 -14.36 5.96
CA PHE A 20 -13.58 -15.11 4.72
C PHE A 20 -12.22 -15.71 4.38
N ILE A 21 -11.17 -14.89 4.36
CA ILE A 21 -9.81 -15.32 4.03
C ILE A 21 -9.28 -16.28 5.10
N PHE A 22 -9.61 -16.05 6.37
CA PHE A 22 -9.28 -16.99 7.45
C PHE A 22 -9.86 -18.40 7.20
N PHE A 23 -11.15 -18.49 6.87
CA PHE A 23 -11.79 -19.78 6.62
C PHE A 23 -11.37 -20.39 5.29
N ASP A 24 -11.18 -19.59 4.26
CA ASP A 24 -10.67 -20.02 2.97
C ASP A 24 -9.29 -20.68 3.12
N LYS A 25 -8.34 -20.03 3.80
CA LYS A 25 -7.02 -20.62 4.08
C LYS A 25 -7.08 -21.84 4.99
N SER A 26 -8.09 -21.94 5.84
CA SER A 26 -8.24 -23.06 6.78
C SER A 26 -8.83 -24.31 6.10
N PHE A 27 -9.72 -24.12 5.13
CA PHE A 27 -10.47 -25.21 4.50
C PHE A 27 -10.12 -25.44 3.03
N ASP A 28 -9.36 -24.54 2.41
CA ASP A 28 -9.08 -24.52 0.97
C ASP A 28 -10.35 -24.67 0.12
N ASN A 29 -11.43 -24.01 0.57
CA ASN A 29 -12.76 -24.15 0.00
C ASN A 29 -13.61 -22.89 0.20
N TYR A 30 -13.88 -22.20 -0.90
CA TYR A 30 -14.69 -20.98 -0.93
C TYR A 30 -16.11 -21.13 -0.38
N GLY A 31 -16.78 -22.27 -0.62
CA GLY A 31 -18.13 -22.50 -0.11
C GLY A 31 -18.16 -22.69 1.39
N LEU A 32 -17.18 -23.39 1.96
CA LEU A 32 -17.00 -23.49 3.42
C LEU A 32 -16.59 -22.15 4.04
N ALA A 33 -15.81 -21.33 3.33
CA ALA A 33 -15.52 -19.96 3.74
C ALA A 33 -16.79 -19.11 3.86
N ILE A 34 -17.70 -19.21 2.88
CA ILE A 34 -19.03 -18.55 2.92
C ILE A 34 -19.82 -19.03 4.15
N VAL A 35 -19.84 -20.34 4.43
CA VAL A 35 -20.54 -20.88 5.60
C VAL A 35 -19.95 -20.34 6.90
N GLY A 36 -18.61 -20.28 6.99
CA GLY A 36 -17.89 -19.75 8.14
C GLY A 36 -18.21 -18.28 8.40
N ILE A 37 -18.19 -17.42 7.38
CA ILE A 37 -18.54 -16.00 7.56
C ILE A 37 -20.01 -15.81 7.96
N SER A 38 -20.95 -16.58 7.39
CA SER A 38 -22.36 -16.54 7.80
C SER A 38 -22.50 -16.85 9.29
N LEU A 39 -21.78 -17.85 9.78
CA LEU A 39 -21.80 -18.23 11.19
C LEU A 39 -21.23 -17.10 12.09
N VAL A 40 -20.04 -16.58 11.75
CA VAL A 40 -19.37 -15.55 12.56
C VAL A 40 -20.16 -14.25 12.59
N ILE A 41 -20.65 -13.77 11.45
CA ILE A 41 -21.43 -12.52 11.40
C ILE A 41 -22.74 -12.68 12.17
N ASN A 42 -23.41 -13.84 12.07
CA ASN A 42 -24.62 -14.09 12.85
C ASN A 42 -24.31 -14.03 14.36
N LEU A 43 -23.23 -14.68 14.81
CA LEU A 43 -22.78 -14.66 16.20
C LEU A 43 -22.45 -13.25 16.72
N LEU A 44 -21.73 -12.46 15.94
CA LEU A 44 -21.39 -11.07 16.29
C LEU A 44 -22.63 -10.16 16.32
N ALA A 45 -23.61 -10.40 15.45
CA ALA A 45 -24.86 -9.66 15.39
C ALA A 45 -25.90 -10.10 16.44
N LEU A 46 -25.73 -11.26 17.10
CA LEU A 46 -26.69 -11.78 18.10
C LEU A 46 -27.08 -10.77 19.19
N PRO A 47 -26.15 -10.04 19.83
CA PRO A 47 -26.51 -9.06 20.85
C PRO A 47 -27.41 -7.95 20.28
N LEU A 48 -27.11 -7.51 19.05
CA LEU A 48 -27.88 -6.48 18.37
C LEU A 48 -29.29 -6.99 18.05
N TYR A 49 -29.40 -8.21 17.51
CA TYR A 49 -30.68 -8.84 17.21
C TYR A 49 -31.54 -9.02 18.47
N HIS A 50 -30.95 -9.42 19.59
CA HIS A 50 -31.69 -9.60 20.84
C HIS A 50 -32.33 -8.29 21.34
N VAL A 51 -31.61 -7.18 21.23
CA VAL A 51 -32.14 -5.87 21.61
C VAL A 51 -33.17 -5.38 20.61
N ALA A 52 -32.94 -5.57 19.31
CA ALA A 52 -33.92 -5.26 18.27
C ALA A 52 -35.25 -5.99 18.53
N GLU A 53 -35.19 -7.29 18.82
CA GLU A 53 -36.35 -8.10 19.20
C GLU A 53 -37.01 -7.58 20.48
N THR A 54 -36.24 -7.17 21.48
CA THR A 54 -36.78 -6.62 22.75
C THR A 54 -37.53 -5.31 22.51
N LEU A 55 -36.98 -4.42 21.68
CA LEU A 55 -37.64 -3.15 21.30
C LEU A 55 -38.91 -3.41 20.51
N GLN A 56 -38.86 -4.34 19.53
CA GLN A 56 -40.03 -4.74 18.75
C GLN A 56 -41.13 -5.35 19.62
N ARG A 57 -40.78 -6.22 20.59
CA ARG A 57 -41.75 -6.82 21.52
C ARG A 57 -42.43 -5.75 22.37
N LYS A 58 -41.67 -4.84 22.98
CA LYS A 58 -42.22 -3.72 23.76
C LYS A 58 -43.18 -2.86 22.94
N GLU A 59 -42.78 -2.48 21.73
CA GLU A 59 -43.62 -1.69 20.82
C GLU A 59 -44.91 -2.44 20.44
N ARG A 60 -44.79 -3.74 20.14
CA ARG A 60 -45.93 -4.58 19.81
C ARG A 60 -46.90 -4.70 20.99
N ASP A 61 -46.40 -4.90 22.19
CA ASP A 61 -47.22 -5.06 23.39
C ASP A 61 -47.99 -3.77 23.72
N VAL A 62 -47.32 -2.61 23.61
CA VAL A 62 -47.96 -1.28 23.72
C VAL A 62 -49.03 -1.10 22.65
N ARG A 63 -48.73 -1.41 21.38
CA ARG A 63 -49.68 -1.29 20.29
C ARG A 63 -50.89 -2.23 20.44
N MET A 64 -50.68 -3.45 20.94
CA MET A 64 -51.77 -4.38 21.25
C MET A 64 -52.68 -3.81 22.33
N HIS A 65 -52.12 -3.23 23.39
CA HIS A 65 -52.88 -2.57 24.45
C HIS A 65 -53.74 -1.41 23.92
N LEU A 66 -53.20 -0.60 23.00
CA LEU A 66 -53.90 0.55 22.41
C LEU A 66 -54.89 0.16 21.28
N SER A 67 -54.75 -1.02 20.70
CA SER A 67 -55.47 -1.42 19.47
C SER A 67 -56.99 -1.32 19.59
N SER A 68 -57.58 -1.77 20.70
CA SER A 68 -59.02 -1.73 20.93
C SER A 68 -59.56 -0.29 21.00
N GLY A 69 -58.83 0.62 21.65
CA GLY A 69 -59.22 2.02 21.74
C GLY A 69 -59.12 2.73 20.39
N ILE A 70 -58.05 2.45 19.64
CA ILE A 70 -57.86 2.99 18.28
C ILE A 70 -58.98 2.53 17.35
N SER A 71 -59.35 1.24 17.37
CA SER A 71 -60.45 0.72 16.53
C SER A 71 -61.78 1.39 16.86
N ARG A 72 -62.12 1.50 18.16
CA ARG A 72 -63.35 2.16 18.59
C ARG A 72 -63.41 3.62 18.12
N ILE A 73 -62.32 4.37 18.25
CA ILE A 73 -62.25 5.77 17.78
C ILE A 73 -62.43 5.85 16.26
N LYS A 74 -61.81 4.95 15.49
CA LYS A 74 -61.92 4.92 14.02
C LYS A 74 -63.29 4.48 13.50
N GLU A 75 -63.99 3.64 14.27
CA GLU A 75 -65.35 3.21 13.96
C GLU A 75 -66.36 4.30 14.29
N THR A 76 -66.20 4.99 15.42
CA THR A 76 -67.14 6.02 15.91
C THR A 76 -66.98 7.38 15.24
N PHE A 77 -65.75 7.84 15.01
CA PHE A 77 -65.46 9.19 14.52
C PHE A 77 -64.86 9.17 13.11
N LYS A 78 -65.11 10.21 12.31
CA LYS A 78 -64.60 10.36 10.93
C LYS A 78 -63.99 11.75 10.70
N GLY A 79 -63.16 11.90 9.66
CA GLY A 79 -62.58 13.20 9.28
C GLY A 79 -61.69 13.82 10.35
N ASP A 80 -61.78 15.14 10.51
CA ASP A 80 -60.94 15.92 11.45
C ASP A 80 -61.18 15.57 12.92
N GLU A 81 -62.42 15.17 13.26
CA GLU A 81 -62.79 14.74 14.61
C GLU A 81 -62.07 13.45 15.01
N GLN A 82 -61.99 12.49 14.08
CA GLN A 82 -61.21 11.28 14.28
C GLN A 82 -59.73 11.60 14.54
N TYR A 83 -59.16 12.56 13.81
CA TYR A 83 -57.76 12.96 13.97
C TYR A 83 -57.50 13.60 15.34
N MET A 84 -58.33 14.53 15.78
CA MET A 84 -58.19 15.18 17.09
C MET A 84 -58.31 14.19 18.25
N ILE A 85 -59.33 13.31 18.21
CA ILE A 85 -59.58 12.33 19.26
C ILE A 85 -58.47 11.29 19.29
N LEU A 86 -58.01 10.82 18.13
CA LEU A 86 -56.91 9.86 18.03
C LEU A 86 -55.58 10.47 18.51
N SER A 87 -55.30 11.74 18.18
CA SER A 87 -54.12 12.47 18.65
C SER A 87 -54.14 12.66 20.17
N THR A 88 -55.30 12.98 20.73
CA THR A 88 -55.51 13.10 22.19
C THR A 88 -55.33 11.77 22.89
N PHE A 89 -55.91 10.70 22.34
CA PHE A 89 -55.76 9.33 22.85
C PHE A 89 -54.30 8.88 22.87
N TYR A 90 -53.53 9.19 21.83
CA TYR A 90 -52.09 8.91 21.80
C TYR A 90 -51.31 9.71 22.85
N LYS A 91 -51.59 11.00 23.01
CA LYS A 91 -50.96 11.84 24.05
C LYS A 91 -51.23 11.33 25.47
N GLN A 92 -52.47 10.94 25.75
CA GLN A 92 -52.87 10.39 27.05
C GLN A 92 -52.16 9.07 27.39
N ASN A 93 -51.84 8.28 26.37
CA ASN A 93 -51.11 7.01 26.53
C ASN A 93 -49.59 7.16 26.35
N HIS A 94 -49.06 8.39 26.33
CA HIS A 94 -47.65 8.69 26.07
C HIS A 94 -47.07 8.00 24.82
N TYR A 95 -47.92 7.80 23.80
CA TYR A 95 -47.59 7.12 22.57
C TYR A 95 -47.42 8.12 21.44
N HIS A 96 -46.35 8.00 20.65
CA HIS A 96 -46.17 8.78 19.44
C HIS A 96 -46.29 7.85 18.22
N PRO A 97 -47.08 8.18 17.18
CA PRO A 97 -47.24 7.33 15.99
C PRO A 97 -45.92 6.95 15.30
N ALA A 98 -44.90 7.82 15.37
CA ALA A 98 -43.55 7.53 14.86
C ALA A 98 -42.86 6.34 15.58
N TYR A 99 -43.29 5.97 16.79
CA TYR A 99 -42.79 4.78 17.48
C TYR A 99 -43.18 3.48 16.79
N ALA A 100 -44.21 3.50 15.93
CA ALA A 100 -44.51 2.38 15.05
C ALA A 100 -43.33 2.06 14.10
N LEU A 101 -42.44 3.01 13.78
CA LEU A 101 -41.21 2.75 13.02
C LEU A 101 -40.20 1.89 13.80
N ARG A 102 -40.32 1.82 15.14
CA ARG A 102 -39.53 0.91 15.98
C ARG A 102 -39.83 -0.56 15.69
N SER A 103 -40.98 -0.86 15.10
CA SER A 103 -41.30 -2.20 14.61
C SER A 103 -40.38 -2.67 13.47
N SER A 104 -39.69 -1.75 12.77
CA SER A 104 -38.74 -2.05 11.68
C SER A 104 -37.27 -2.06 12.13
N VAL A 105 -36.96 -1.86 13.42
CA VAL A 105 -35.59 -1.76 13.93
C VAL A 105 -34.75 -3.02 13.68
N SER A 106 -35.36 -4.21 13.74
CA SER A 106 -34.63 -5.45 13.42
C SER A 106 -34.14 -5.49 11.98
N LEU A 107 -34.94 -4.97 11.04
CA LEU A 107 -34.55 -4.87 9.63
C LEU A 107 -33.41 -3.86 9.45
N LEU A 108 -33.55 -2.67 10.05
CA LEU A 108 -32.55 -1.61 9.92
C LEU A 108 -31.16 -2.02 10.45
N ILE A 109 -31.12 -2.89 11.47
CA ILE A 109 -29.86 -3.43 11.99
C ILE A 109 -29.21 -4.43 11.01
N GLN A 110 -29.98 -5.15 10.20
CA GLN A 110 -29.45 -6.12 9.23
C GLN A 110 -28.93 -5.47 7.95
N VAL A 111 -29.50 -4.33 7.54
CA VAL A 111 -29.15 -3.65 6.28
C VAL A 111 -27.64 -3.37 6.15
N PRO A 112 -26.92 -2.83 7.15
CA PRO A 112 -25.48 -2.61 7.05
C PRO A 112 -24.66 -3.89 6.78
N PHE A 113 -25.00 -4.99 7.45
CA PHE A 113 -24.33 -6.29 7.26
C PHE A 113 -24.64 -6.90 5.89
N PHE A 114 -25.87 -6.70 5.40
CA PHE A 114 -26.25 -7.10 4.06
C PHE A 114 -25.46 -6.34 2.99
N ILE A 115 -25.41 -5.01 3.09
CA ILE A 115 -24.69 -4.18 2.11
C ILE A 115 -23.19 -4.55 2.10
N ALA A 116 -22.59 -4.75 3.27
CA ALA A 116 -21.19 -5.17 3.38
C ALA A 116 -20.94 -6.54 2.70
N ALA A 117 -21.79 -7.53 2.98
CA ALA A 117 -21.69 -8.85 2.36
C ALA A 117 -21.97 -8.80 0.85
N TYR A 118 -22.94 -7.99 0.42
CA TYR A 118 -23.28 -7.75 -0.98
C TYR A 118 -22.06 -7.20 -1.74
N ASN A 119 -21.46 -6.12 -1.23
CA ASN A 119 -20.31 -5.48 -1.87
C ASN A 119 -19.09 -6.39 -1.93
N PHE A 120 -18.85 -7.17 -0.88
CA PHE A 120 -17.71 -8.09 -0.84
C PHE A 120 -17.93 -9.29 -1.76
N LEU A 121 -18.99 -10.09 -1.54
CA LEU A 121 -19.18 -11.36 -2.25
C LEU A 121 -19.58 -11.19 -3.72
N SER A 122 -20.26 -10.10 -4.09
CA SER A 122 -20.67 -9.89 -5.50
C SER A 122 -19.51 -9.49 -6.40
N ASN A 123 -18.46 -8.89 -5.83
CA ASN A 123 -17.29 -8.41 -6.57
C ASN A 123 -16.07 -9.34 -6.38
N LEU A 124 -16.25 -10.51 -5.77
CA LEU A 124 -15.16 -11.44 -5.50
C LEU A 124 -14.90 -12.33 -6.72
N ALA A 125 -13.95 -11.93 -7.57
CA ALA A 125 -13.60 -12.63 -8.81
C ALA A 125 -13.27 -14.12 -8.60
N GLN A 126 -12.72 -14.49 -7.45
CA GLN A 126 -12.30 -15.85 -7.13
C GLN A 126 -13.47 -16.83 -6.93
N LEU A 127 -14.71 -16.35 -6.82
CA LEU A 127 -15.88 -17.22 -6.80
C LEU A 127 -16.31 -17.66 -8.21
N GLN A 128 -15.80 -17.01 -9.26
CA GLN A 128 -16.17 -17.34 -10.63
C GLN A 128 -15.70 -18.75 -11.00
N GLY A 129 -16.65 -19.57 -11.47
CA GLY A 129 -16.39 -20.96 -11.87
C GLY A 129 -16.25 -21.94 -10.70
N VAL A 130 -16.38 -21.49 -9.46
CA VAL A 130 -16.27 -22.37 -8.28
C VAL A 130 -17.62 -23.01 -7.97
N SER A 131 -17.67 -24.34 -7.98
CA SER A 131 -18.84 -25.12 -7.59
C SER A 131 -18.87 -25.45 -6.10
N PHE A 132 -20.05 -25.57 -5.51
CA PHE A 132 -20.22 -25.98 -4.11
C PHE A 132 -21.51 -26.80 -3.91
N PHE A 133 -21.34 -28.08 -3.59
CA PHE A 133 -22.42 -29.06 -3.53
C PHE A 133 -23.28 -29.04 -4.81
N PHE A 134 -24.54 -28.63 -4.70
CA PHE A 134 -25.50 -28.57 -5.81
C PHE A 134 -25.45 -27.23 -6.56
N ILE A 135 -24.62 -26.27 -6.12
CA ILE A 135 -24.44 -24.96 -6.75
C ILE A 135 -23.33 -25.09 -7.83
N PRO A 136 -23.64 -24.88 -9.12
CA PRO A 136 -22.66 -25.00 -10.19
C PRO A 136 -21.58 -23.91 -10.18
N ASN A 137 -21.95 -22.67 -9.86
CA ASN A 137 -21.03 -21.53 -9.85
C ASN A 137 -21.44 -20.53 -8.75
N LEU A 138 -20.54 -20.28 -7.80
CA LEU A 138 -20.76 -19.33 -6.69
C LEU A 138 -20.68 -17.86 -7.14
N GLY A 139 -19.92 -17.55 -8.20
CA GLY A 139 -19.73 -16.20 -8.73
C GLY A 139 -20.81 -15.74 -9.73
N ALA A 140 -21.71 -16.62 -10.14
CA ALA A 140 -22.79 -16.34 -11.07
C ALA A 140 -24.16 -16.68 -10.45
N PRO A 141 -25.29 -16.25 -11.05
CA PRO A 141 -26.61 -16.75 -10.65
C PRO A 141 -26.67 -18.28 -10.71
N ASP A 142 -27.34 -18.92 -9.76
CA ASP A 142 -27.17 -20.37 -9.52
C ASP A 142 -27.58 -21.26 -10.71
N GLY A 143 -28.59 -20.86 -11.48
CA GLY A 143 -29.05 -21.57 -12.66
C GLY A 143 -29.30 -23.08 -12.49
N MET A 144 -29.64 -23.54 -11.28
CA MET A 144 -29.68 -24.97 -10.95
C MET A 144 -30.73 -25.77 -11.73
N LEU A 145 -31.79 -25.12 -12.23
CA LEU A 145 -32.83 -25.77 -13.02
C LEU A 145 -32.92 -25.14 -14.41
N THR A 146 -32.76 -25.95 -15.45
CA THR A 146 -32.98 -25.52 -16.84
C THR A 146 -34.34 -26.03 -17.32
N VAL A 147 -35.26 -25.12 -17.66
CA VAL A 147 -36.57 -25.44 -18.24
C VAL A 147 -36.63 -24.86 -19.66
N GLY A 148 -36.41 -25.70 -20.67
CA GLY A 148 -36.26 -25.25 -22.06
C GLY A 148 -34.99 -24.40 -22.24
N ASN A 149 -35.13 -23.18 -22.77
CA ASN A 149 -34.02 -22.22 -22.91
C ASN A 149 -33.89 -21.26 -21.70
N LEU A 150 -34.67 -21.45 -20.63
CA LEU A 150 -34.67 -20.57 -19.46
C LEU A 150 -33.96 -21.25 -18.29
N SER A 151 -32.94 -20.58 -17.76
CA SER A 151 -32.26 -20.96 -16.53
C SER A 151 -33.01 -20.36 -15.33
N VAL A 152 -33.40 -21.21 -14.38
CA VAL A 152 -34.19 -20.86 -13.19
C VAL A 152 -33.30 -20.96 -11.96
N ASN A 153 -33.27 -19.87 -11.18
CA ASN A 153 -32.48 -19.77 -9.96
C ASN A 153 -33.25 -20.36 -8.77
N VAL A 154 -32.80 -21.49 -8.25
CA VAL A 154 -33.50 -22.25 -7.21
C VAL A 154 -33.15 -21.75 -5.81
N LEU A 155 -31.91 -21.28 -5.62
CA LEU A 155 -31.41 -20.91 -4.30
C LEU A 155 -32.17 -19.71 -3.69
N PRO A 156 -32.50 -18.63 -4.45
CA PRO A 156 -33.35 -17.55 -3.96
C PRO A 156 -34.76 -18.03 -3.56
N VAL A 157 -35.32 -19.03 -4.25
CA VAL A 157 -36.63 -19.60 -3.93
C VAL A 157 -36.58 -20.36 -2.61
N VAL A 158 -35.55 -21.19 -2.41
CA VAL A 158 -35.31 -21.92 -1.15
C VAL A 158 -35.10 -20.94 0.01
N MET A 159 -34.29 -19.91 -0.19
CA MET A 159 -34.06 -18.82 0.76
C MET A 159 -35.38 -18.16 1.20
N THR A 160 -36.25 -17.83 0.25
CA THR A 160 -37.55 -17.22 0.52
C THR A 160 -38.50 -18.18 1.24
N LEU A 161 -38.49 -19.47 0.89
CA LEU A 161 -39.26 -20.50 1.60
C LEU A 161 -38.84 -20.61 3.07
N ILE A 162 -37.53 -20.61 3.36
CA ILE A 162 -37.00 -20.61 4.74
C ILE A 162 -37.50 -19.38 5.50
N ASN A 163 -37.48 -18.20 4.87
CA ASN A 163 -37.99 -16.97 5.49
C ASN A 163 -39.50 -17.03 5.77
N ILE A 164 -40.29 -17.59 4.87
CA ILE A 164 -41.73 -17.78 5.07
C ILE A 164 -41.99 -18.75 6.23
N ILE A 165 -41.27 -19.87 6.30
CA ILE A 165 -41.38 -20.84 7.41
C ILE A 165 -40.99 -20.19 8.74
N ALA A 166 -39.87 -19.48 8.77
CA ALA A 166 -39.42 -18.75 9.95
C ALA A 166 -40.44 -17.68 10.39
N GLY A 167 -40.98 -16.93 9.43
CA GLY A 167 -42.04 -15.95 9.66
C GLY A 167 -43.32 -16.59 10.22
N ALA A 168 -43.74 -17.73 9.69
CA ALA A 168 -44.93 -18.45 10.16
C ALA A 168 -44.76 -18.96 11.61
N ILE A 169 -43.58 -19.49 11.96
CA ILE A 169 -43.27 -19.94 13.32
C ILE A 169 -43.20 -18.76 14.29
N TYR A 170 -42.56 -17.66 13.88
CA TYR A 170 -42.36 -16.46 14.69
C TYR A 170 -43.67 -15.70 14.96
N THR A 171 -44.52 -15.56 13.94
CA THR A 171 -45.75 -14.75 14.00
C THR A 171 -46.99 -15.50 14.49
N LYS A 172 -46.82 -16.69 15.08
CA LYS A 172 -47.92 -17.43 15.69
C LYS A 172 -48.58 -16.56 16.77
N GLY A 173 -49.84 -16.20 16.55
CA GLY A 173 -50.61 -15.30 17.42
C GLY A 173 -50.49 -13.79 17.13
N PHE A 174 -49.80 -13.39 16.06
CA PHE A 174 -49.64 -11.96 15.73
C PHE A 174 -50.80 -11.44 14.84
N PRO A 175 -51.07 -10.11 14.85
CA PRO A 175 -52.01 -9.46 13.93
C PRO A 175 -51.65 -9.69 12.44
N LEU A 176 -52.66 -9.70 11.58
CA LEU A 176 -52.50 -9.96 10.13
C LEU A 176 -51.49 -9.01 9.46
N ARG A 177 -51.51 -7.72 9.84
CA ARG A 177 -50.61 -6.69 9.28
C ARG A 177 -49.13 -7.02 9.47
N ASP A 178 -48.75 -7.54 10.64
CA ASP A 178 -47.35 -7.88 10.92
C ASP A 178 -46.90 -9.12 10.14
N LYS A 179 -47.82 -10.05 9.86
CA LYS A 179 -47.57 -11.22 9.01
C LYS A 179 -47.33 -10.79 7.56
N ILE A 180 -48.19 -9.91 7.04
CA ILE A 180 -48.06 -9.37 5.68
C ILE A 180 -46.72 -8.64 5.52
N GLN A 181 -46.30 -7.83 6.50
CA GLN A 181 -45.02 -7.13 6.44
C GLN A 181 -43.83 -8.09 6.28
N LEU A 182 -43.79 -9.20 7.04
CA LEU A 182 -42.71 -10.19 6.94
C LEU A 182 -42.71 -10.94 5.61
N TYR A 183 -43.88 -11.33 5.10
CA TYR A 183 -43.97 -12.02 3.81
C TYR A 183 -43.67 -11.09 2.63
N ALA A 184 -44.11 -9.83 2.68
CA ALA A 184 -43.76 -8.80 1.71
C ALA A 184 -42.24 -8.57 1.67
N MET A 185 -41.58 -8.59 2.85
CA MET A 185 -40.13 -8.47 2.91
C MET A 185 -39.43 -9.69 2.31
N ALA A 186 -39.90 -10.91 2.59
CA ALA A 186 -39.34 -12.11 1.98
C ALA A 186 -39.47 -12.10 0.45
N LEU A 187 -40.59 -11.59 -0.08
CA LEU A 187 -40.79 -11.41 -1.52
C LEU A 187 -39.89 -10.32 -2.10
N LEU A 188 -39.68 -9.22 -1.38
CA LEU A 188 -38.76 -8.15 -1.79
C LEU A 188 -37.33 -8.69 -1.94
N PHE A 189 -36.85 -9.47 -0.96
CA PHE A 189 -35.53 -10.09 -1.03
C PHE A 189 -35.44 -11.16 -2.14
N LEU A 190 -36.54 -11.85 -2.47
CA LEU A 190 -36.57 -12.75 -3.64
C LEU A 190 -36.26 -11.97 -4.92
N VAL A 191 -36.98 -10.87 -5.16
CA VAL A 191 -36.79 -10.05 -6.37
C VAL A 191 -35.40 -9.44 -6.41
N LEU A 192 -34.92 -8.92 -5.27
CA LEU A 192 -33.62 -8.29 -5.16
C LEU A 192 -32.45 -9.25 -5.42
N LEU A 193 -32.54 -10.48 -4.88
CA LEU A 193 -31.46 -11.47 -4.93
C LEU A 193 -31.59 -12.49 -6.06
N TYR A 194 -32.67 -12.44 -6.86
CA TYR A 194 -32.92 -13.44 -7.90
C TYR A 194 -31.79 -13.51 -8.94
N THR A 195 -31.21 -12.38 -9.31
CA THR A 195 -30.12 -12.29 -10.30
C THR A 195 -28.73 -12.11 -9.66
N SER A 196 -28.63 -12.21 -8.33
CA SER A 196 -27.36 -12.05 -7.63
C SER A 196 -26.50 -13.31 -7.71
N PRO A 197 -25.17 -13.19 -7.55
CA PRO A 197 -24.27 -14.35 -7.46
C PRO A 197 -24.69 -15.35 -6.38
N ALA A 198 -24.63 -16.64 -6.68
CA ALA A 198 -25.11 -17.71 -5.81
C ALA A 198 -24.38 -17.75 -4.46
N GLY A 199 -23.12 -17.30 -4.39
CA GLY A 199 -22.37 -17.18 -3.14
C GLY A 199 -22.99 -16.17 -2.15
N LEU A 200 -23.46 -15.03 -2.64
CA LEU A 200 -24.20 -14.06 -1.83
C LEU A 200 -25.55 -14.63 -1.36
N VAL A 201 -26.27 -15.29 -2.28
CA VAL A 201 -27.57 -15.90 -1.96
C VAL A 201 -27.39 -17.03 -0.94
N LEU A 202 -26.33 -17.83 -1.05
CA LEU A 202 -25.96 -18.86 -0.08
C LEU A 202 -25.69 -18.25 1.30
N TYR A 203 -24.88 -17.19 1.37
CA TYR A 203 -24.61 -16.46 2.61
C TYR A 203 -25.92 -16.01 3.29
N TRP A 204 -26.84 -15.43 2.53
CA TRP A 204 -28.12 -14.97 3.06
C TRP A 204 -29.04 -16.11 3.48
N THR A 205 -29.07 -17.19 2.69
CA THR A 205 -29.82 -18.42 2.99
C THR A 205 -29.38 -19.01 4.32
N LEU A 206 -28.06 -19.12 4.55
CA LEU A 206 -27.49 -19.62 5.80
C LEU A 206 -27.82 -18.70 6.97
N ASN A 207 -27.78 -17.38 6.80
CA ASN A 207 -28.19 -16.44 7.85
C ASN A 207 -29.66 -16.60 8.27
N ASN A 208 -30.55 -16.81 7.29
CA ASN A 208 -31.97 -17.07 7.54
C ASN A 208 -32.17 -18.42 8.22
N LEU A 209 -31.42 -19.44 7.80
CA LEU A 209 -31.42 -20.76 8.40
C LEU A 209 -30.94 -20.72 9.86
N PHE A 210 -29.81 -20.07 10.15
CA PHE A 210 -29.31 -19.90 11.52
C PHE A 210 -30.29 -19.13 12.40
N SER A 211 -30.97 -18.12 11.84
CA SER A 211 -32.02 -17.38 12.54
C SER A 211 -33.25 -18.25 12.85
N LEU A 212 -33.67 -19.10 11.92
CA LEU A 212 -34.74 -20.08 12.14
C LEU A 212 -34.35 -21.09 13.24
N VAL A 213 -33.15 -21.65 13.13
CA VAL A 213 -32.58 -22.60 14.09
C VAL A 213 -32.56 -21.97 15.48
N LYS A 214 -32.01 -20.75 15.61
CA LYS A 214 -32.04 -19.95 16.85
C LYS A 214 -33.46 -19.89 17.42
N ASN A 215 -34.43 -19.45 16.62
CA ASN A 215 -35.82 -19.28 17.09
C ASN A 215 -36.47 -20.58 17.57
N ILE A 216 -36.13 -21.73 16.98
CA ILE A 216 -36.59 -23.05 17.44
C ILE A 216 -35.92 -23.41 18.77
N PHE A 217 -34.59 -23.29 18.86
CA PHE A 217 -33.83 -23.63 20.06
C PHE A 217 -34.27 -22.83 21.29
N TYR A 218 -34.55 -21.53 21.14
CA TYR A 218 -35.03 -20.68 22.25
C TYR A 218 -36.38 -21.12 22.84
N ARG A 219 -37.14 -22.01 22.18
CA ARG A 219 -38.39 -22.57 22.71
C ARG A 219 -38.20 -23.88 23.50
N LEU A 220 -36.98 -24.44 23.52
CA LEU A 220 -36.67 -25.64 24.29
C LEU A 220 -36.56 -25.32 25.79
N LYS A 221 -36.81 -26.33 26.64
CA LYS A 221 -36.80 -26.19 28.11
C LYS A 221 -35.39 -25.87 28.67
N HIS A 222 -34.35 -26.36 28.00
CA HIS A 222 -32.93 -26.14 28.35
C HIS A 222 -32.11 -25.78 27.09
N PRO A 223 -32.26 -24.57 26.55
CA PRO A 223 -31.73 -24.22 25.22
C PRO A 223 -30.19 -24.13 25.20
N LEU A 224 -29.58 -23.56 26.25
CA LEU A 224 -28.14 -23.35 26.34
C LEU A 224 -27.32 -24.66 26.45
N PRO A 225 -27.66 -25.61 27.34
CA PRO A 225 -26.94 -26.89 27.42
C PRO A 225 -27.05 -27.73 26.14
N VAL A 226 -28.23 -27.73 25.51
CA VAL A 226 -28.45 -28.48 24.26
C VAL A 226 -27.63 -27.87 23.11
N LEU A 227 -27.66 -26.54 22.96
CA LEU A 227 -26.88 -25.85 21.94
C LEU A 227 -25.37 -26.03 22.15
N TYR A 228 -24.90 -25.97 23.40
CA TYR A 228 -23.52 -26.26 23.75
C TYR A 228 -23.12 -27.70 23.42
N GLY A 229 -23.96 -28.69 23.75
CA GLY A 229 -23.71 -30.09 23.42
C GLY A 229 -23.61 -30.33 21.91
N ILE A 230 -24.50 -29.72 21.12
CA ILE A 230 -24.44 -29.77 19.65
C ILE A 230 -23.18 -29.07 19.13
N ALA A 231 -22.82 -27.91 19.68
CA ALA A 231 -21.62 -27.19 19.28
C ALA A 231 -20.35 -28.00 19.55
N VAL A 232 -20.25 -28.67 20.70
CA VAL A 232 -19.10 -29.54 21.04
C VAL A 232 -19.03 -30.76 20.14
N VAL A 233 -20.16 -31.45 19.93
CA VAL A 233 -20.18 -32.62 19.02
C VAL A 233 -19.88 -32.19 17.58
N GLY A 234 -20.41 -31.03 17.16
CA GLY A 234 -20.18 -30.44 15.85
C GLY A 234 -18.72 -30.03 15.64
N THR A 235 -18.07 -29.40 16.63
CA THR A 235 -16.64 -29.03 16.51
C THR A 235 -15.73 -30.24 16.53
N ILE A 236 -16.03 -31.26 17.34
CA ILE A 236 -15.28 -32.53 17.34
C ILE A 236 -15.45 -33.25 15.99
N GLY A 237 -16.68 -33.33 15.47
CA GLY A 237 -16.96 -33.93 14.18
C GLY A 237 -16.30 -33.19 13.02
N LEU A 238 -16.33 -31.85 13.04
CA LEU A 238 -15.67 -31.00 12.05
C LEU A 238 -14.14 -31.17 12.11
N ALA A 239 -13.57 -31.24 13.31
CA ALA A 239 -12.14 -31.48 13.50
C ALA A 239 -11.69 -32.82 12.92
N LEU A 240 -12.47 -33.87 13.17
CA LEU A 240 -12.20 -35.20 12.61
C LEU A 240 -12.36 -35.20 11.09
N ALA A 241 -13.38 -34.56 10.55
CA ALA A 241 -13.61 -34.48 9.11
C ALA A 241 -12.45 -33.77 8.38
N ILE A 242 -11.98 -32.64 8.91
CA ILE A 242 -10.85 -31.90 8.32
C ILE A 242 -9.55 -32.69 8.42
N TRP A 243 -9.33 -33.37 9.54
CA TRP A 243 -8.17 -34.25 9.72
C TRP A 243 -8.12 -35.35 8.65
N ILE A 244 -9.29 -35.86 8.25
CA ILE A 244 -9.43 -36.92 7.25
C ILE A 244 -9.31 -36.36 5.82
N VAL A 245 -9.96 -35.24 5.53
CA VAL A 245 -10.09 -34.70 4.16
C VAL A 245 -8.85 -33.91 3.72
N HIS A 246 -8.13 -33.28 4.65
CA HIS A 246 -6.97 -32.43 4.33
C HIS A 246 -5.69 -32.89 5.05
N PRO A 247 -5.14 -34.06 4.70
CA PRO A 247 -3.95 -34.62 5.33
C PRO A 247 -2.67 -33.83 5.04
N THR A 248 -2.70 -32.84 4.14
CA THR A 248 -1.59 -31.96 3.76
C THR A 248 -1.61 -30.59 4.45
N LEU A 249 -2.60 -30.29 5.30
CA LEU A 249 -2.65 -29.03 6.06
C LEU A 249 -1.36 -28.82 6.87
N SER A 250 -0.80 -27.61 6.80
CA SER A 250 0.39 -27.23 7.56
C SER A 250 0.17 -27.39 9.07
N LEU A 251 1.25 -27.68 9.80
CA LEU A 251 1.19 -27.91 11.25
C LEU A 251 0.62 -26.71 12.00
N SER A 252 0.97 -25.49 11.58
CA SER A 252 0.43 -24.24 12.15
C SER A 252 -1.08 -24.15 12.00
N ASN A 253 -1.62 -24.43 10.82
CA ASN A 253 -3.06 -24.37 10.56
C ASN A 253 -3.83 -25.42 11.38
N ARG A 254 -3.26 -26.62 11.56
CA ARG A 254 -3.85 -27.65 12.44
C ARG A 254 -3.90 -27.21 13.89
N ILE A 255 -2.83 -26.60 14.40
CA ILE A 255 -2.78 -26.12 15.79
C ILE A 255 -3.83 -25.04 16.02
N VAL A 256 -3.93 -24.05 15.11
CA VAL A 256 -4.94 -22.99 15.19
C VAL A 256 -6.36 -23.58 15.19
N PHE A 257 -6.62 -24.53 14.31
CA PHE A 257 -7.92 -25.17 14.20
C PHE A 257 -8.30 -25.99 15.45
N ILE A 258 -7.36 -26.79 15.97
CA ILE A 258 -7.55 -27.57 17.20
C ILE A 258 -7.75 -26.64 18.39
N ALA A 259 -6.99 -25.55 18.49
CA ALA A 259 -7.16 -24.54 19.52
C ALA A 259 -8.56 -23.90 19.46
N GLY A 260 -9.09 -23.62 18.25
CA GLY A 260 -10.45 -23.16 18.05
C GLY A 260 -11.51 -24.16 18.52
N CYS A 261 -11.34 -25.45 18.21
CA CYS A 261 -12.25 -26.50 18.68
C CYS A 261 -12.19 -26.67 20.20
N LEU A 262 -10.97 -26.64 20.77
CA LEU A 262 -10.75 -26.71 22.22
C LEU A 262 -11.37 -25.51 22.93
N PHE A 263 -11.30 -24.32 22.34
CA PHE A 263 -11.93 -23.12 22.88
C PHE A 263 -13.44 -23.30 23.07
N VAL A 264 -14.13 -23.91 22.10
CA VAL A 264 -15.57 -24.20 22.21
C VAL A 264 -15.86 -25.13 23.39
N VAL A 265 -15.05 -26.17 23.59
CA VAL A 265 -15.16 -27.09 24.74
C VAL A 265 -14.89 -26.38 26.07
N LEU A 266 -14.03 -25.35 26.07
CA LEU A 266 -13.68 -24.61 27.28
C LEU A 266 -14.68 -23.50 27.64
N ILE A 267 -15.68 -23.19 26.79
CA ILE A 267 -16.65 -22.10 27.02
C ILE A 267 -17.25 -22.10 28.44
N PRO A 268 -17.78 -23.22 29.00
CA PRO A 268 -18.39 -23.19 30.33
C PRO A 268 -17.39 -22.86 31.43
N PHE A 269 -16.15 -23.35 31.30
CA PHE A 269 -15.06 -23.04 32.22
C PHE A 269 -14.66 -21.56 32.11
N LEU A 270 -14.50 -21.05 30.89
CA LEU A 270 -14.15 -19.66 30.63
C LEU A 270 -15.24 -18.69 31.14
N LEU A 271 -16.53 -19.03 30.97
CA LEU A 271 -17.64 -18.24 31.52
C LEU A 271 -17.64 -18.25 33.05
N LYS A 272 -17.38 -19.41 33.68
CA LYS A 272 -17.29 -19.52 35.14
C LYS A 272 -16.10 -18.74 35.70
N LEU A 273 -14.94 -18.83 35.04
CA LEU A 273 -13.74 -18.07 35.37
C LEU A 273 -13.99 -16.57 35.19
N GLY A 274 -14.55 -16.17 34.05
CA GLY A 274 -14.89 -14.78 33.75
C GLY A 274 -15.87 -14.20 34.77
N ASN A 275 -16.89 -14.95 35.18
CA ASN A 275 -17.81 -14.52 36.23
C ASN A 275 -17.11 -14.36 37.59
N LYS A 276 -16.21 -15.29 37.94
CA LYS A 276 -15.40 -15.19 39.18
C LYS A 276 -14.48 -13.96 39.16
N LEU A 277 -13.82 -13.70 38.04
CA LEU A 277 -12.98 -12.51 37.84
C LEU A 277 -13.81 -11.23 37.89
N PHE A 278 -14.97 -11.21 37.23
CA PHE A 278 -15.90 -10.09 37.26
C PHE A 278 -16.33 -9.78 38.70
N GLN A 279 -16.79 -10.78 39.45
CA GLN A 279 -17.21 -10.61 40.84
C GLN A 279 -16.07 -10.07 41.72
N ARG A 280 -14.85 -10.56 41.49
CA ARG A 280 -13.67 -10.18 42.29
C ARG A 280 -13.13 -8.78 41.97
N PHE A 281 -13.14 -8.37 40.70
CA PHE A 281 -12.42 -7.17 40.23
C PHE A 281 -13.32 -6.06 39.68
N LEU A 282 -14.46 -6.38 39.06
CA LEU A 282 -15.24 -5.44 38.24
C LEU A 282 -16.59 -5.03 38.83
N THR A 283 -17.08 -5.67 39.90
CA THR A 283 -18.40 -5.38 40.49
C THR A 283 -18.57 -3.89 40.85
N GLU A 284 -17.59 -3.32 41.55
CA GLU A 284 -17.60 -1.92 41.97
C GLU A 284 -17.52 -0.97 40.76
N PHE A 285 -16.58 -1.25 39.85
CA PHE A 285 -16.39 -0.50 38.62
C PHE A 285 -17.63 -0.51 37.71
N ALA A 286 -18.39 -1.61 37.71
CA ALA A 286 -19.64 -1.71 36.97
C ALA A 286 -20.71 -0.71 37.45
N ASN A 287 -20.61 -0.20 38.68
CA ASN A 287 -21.52 0.80 39.23
C ASN A 287 -21.02 2.26 39.03
N GLU A 288 -19.77 2.46 38.62
CA GLU A 288 -19.18 3.79 38.37
C GLU A 288 -19.46 4.28 36.94
N ASP A 289 -20.71 4.68 36.65
CA ASP A 289 -21.15 5.00 35.29
C ASP A 289 -20.27 6.05 34.58
N ARG A 290 -19.87 7.13 35.27
CA ARG A 290 -19.02 8.19 34.69
C ARG A 290 -17.66 7.63 34.25
N VAL A 291 -16.89 7.09 35.20
CA VAL A 291 -15.51 6.62 34.95
C VAL A 291 -15.49 5.51 33.91
N ARG A 292 -16.41 4.54 34.02
CA ARG A 292 -16.53 3.42 33.08
C ARG A 292 -16.83 3.88 31.65
N ASN A 293 -17.74 4.84 31.49
CA ASN A 293 -18.10 5.38 30.19
C ASN A 293 -16.95 6.22 29.61
N THR A 294 -16.28 7.04 30.41
CA THR A 294 -15.11 7.82 29.95
C THR A 294 -13.99 6.90 29.49
N LEU A 295 -13.63 5.88 30.28
CA LEU A 295 -12.58 4.92 29.92
C LEU A 295 -12.89 4.16 28.64
N PHE A 296 -14.15 3.77 28.44
CA PHE A 296 -14.60 3.15 27.19
C PHE A 296 -14.38 4.09 26.00
N LEU A 297 -14.89 5.32 26.07
CA LEU A 297 -14.77 6.30 24.99
C LEU A 297 -13.31 6.68 24.72
N ALA A 298 -12.53 6.96 25.76
CA ALA A 298 -11.12 7.33 25.61
C ALA A 298 -10.29 6.20 24.99
N SER A 299 -10.57 4.93 25.35
CA SER A 299 -9.88 3.78 24.74
C SER A 299 -10.24 3.60 23.26
N GLY A 300 -11.51 3.77 22.90
CA GLY A 300 -11.96 3.73 21.50
C GLY A 300 -11.40 4.88 20.66
N ILE A 301 -11.38 6.11 21.21
CA ILE A 301 -10.76 7.28 20.58
C ILE A 301 -9.26 7.06 20.39
N LEU A 302 -8.56 6.51 21.39
CA LEU A 302 -7.14 6.21 21.29
C LEU A 302 -6.84 5.22 20.14
N LEU A 303 -7.61 4.12 20.04
CA LEU A 303 -7.49 3.18 18.93
C LEU A 303 -7.78 3.84 17.57
N PHE A 304 -8.86 4.63 17.48
CA PHE A 304 -9.17 5.41 16.29
C PHE A 304 -8.01 6.34 15.88
N LEU A 305 -7.43 7.09 16.82
CA LEU A 305 -6.34 8.02 16.52
C LEU A 305 -5.07 7.28 16.10
N MET A 306 -4.73 6.17 16.76
CA MET A 306 -3.56 5.36 16.41
C MET A 306 -3.68 4.78 15.01
N HIS A 307 -4.78 4.06 14.73
CA HIS A 307 -4.96 3.36 13.45
C HIS A 307 -5.38 4.28 12.31
N GLY A 308 -6.21 5.27 12.61
CA GLY A 308 -6.81 6.17 11.62
C GLY A 308 -5.95 7.37 11.26
N LEU A 309 -5.10 7.85 12.18
CA LEU A 309 -4.34 9.08 12.01
C LEU A 309 -2.83 8.86 12.15
N VAL A 310 -2.34 8.42 13.30
CA VAL A 310 -0.91 8.41 13.60
C VAL A 310 -0.12 7.45 12.72
N ILE A 311 -0.56 6.19 12.59
CA ILE A 311 0.18 5.20 11.79
C ILE A 311 0.18 5.59 10.30
N PRO A 312 -0.97 5.91 9.67
CA PRO A 312 -0.98 6.39 8.29
C PRO A 312 -0.17 7.67 8.07
N ALA A 313 -0.28 8.65 8.98
CA ALA A 313 0.44 9.91 8.84
C ALA A 313 1.96 9.75 8.98
N ASN A 314 2.43 8.93 9.92
CA ASN A 314 3.86 8.64 10.07
C ASN A 314 4.44 7.91 8.86
N LEU A 315 3.67 6.99 8.26
CA LEU A 315 4.09 6.30 7.04
C LEU A 315 4.19 7.29 5.88
N ILE A 316 3.12 8.03 5.62
CA ILE A 316 3.05 8.95 4.48
C ILE A 316 4.07 10.08 4.64
N SER A 317 4.27 10.64 5.83
CA SER A 317 5.24 11.71 6.04
C SER A 317 6.70 11.26 5.87
N SER A 318 6.97 9.95 5.83
CA SER A 318 8.30 9.43 5.54
C SER A 318 8.68 9.54 4.06
N SER A 319 7.70 9.54 3.16
CA SER A 319 7.86 9.81 1.72
C SER A 319 6.59 10.44 1.14
N THR A 320 6.33 11.72 1.46
CA THR A 320 5.03 12.36 1.18
C THR A 320 4.65 12.35 -0.29
N ILE A 321 5.60 12.63 -1.18
CA ILE A 321 5.31 12.87 -2.59
C ILE A 321 5.15 11.58 -3.38
N GLU A 322 5.80 10.49 -2.96
CA GLU A 322 5.51 9.14 -3.46
C GLU A 322 4.04 8.73 -3.27
N PHE A 323 3.39 9.19 -2.19
CA PHE A 323 1.94 9.01 -1.97
C PHE A 323 1.09 10.13 -2.60
N ALA A 324 1.70 11.18 -3.15
CA ALA A 324 1.03 12.20 -3.92
C ALA A 324 0.94 11.75 -5.38
N PHE A 325 -0.12 12.15 -6.07
CA PHE A 325 -0.36 11.81 -7.48
C PHE A 325 -0.41 10.30 -7.80
N SER A 326 -0.45 9.42 -6.79
CA SER A 326 -0.62 7.97 -7.00
C SER A 326 -2.07 7.69 -7.41
N GLY A 327 -2.25 7.14 -8.60
CA GLY A 327 -3.56 6.94 -9.24
C GLY A 327 -4.41 8.22 -9.35
N THR A 328 -5.58 8.25 -8.70
CA THR A 328 -6.49 9.42 -8.74
C THR A 328 -6.34 10.38 -7.55
N VAL A 329 -5.47 10.05 -6.58
CA VAL A 329 -5.26 10.87 -5.40
C VAL A 329 -4.07 11.78 -5.62
N THR A 330 -4.32 13.09 -5.70
CA THR A 330 -3.27 14.10 -5.82
C THR A 330 -2.65 14.43 -4.46
N ASN A 331 -3.47 14.76 -3.47
CA ASN A 331 -3.01 15.07 -2.12
C ASN A 331 -3.10 13.82 -1.21
N PRO A 332 -1.96 13.35 -0.64
CA PRO A 332 -1.90 12.12 0.14
C PRO A 332 -2.70 12.17 1.46
N LEU A 333 -3.09 13.35 1.96
CA LEU A 333 -4.00 13.47 3.11
C LEU A 333 -5.35 12.81 2.85
N ALA A 334 -5.75 12.60 1.60
CA ALA A 334 -6.95 11.85 1.26
C ALA A 334 -6.89 10.39 1.75
N TYR A 335 -5.72 9.75 1.71
CA TYR A 335 -5.52 8.39 2.25
C TYR A 335 -5.69 8.35 3.76
N ILE A 336 -5.19 9.36 4.46
CA ILE A 336 -5.37 9.53 5.91
C ILE A 336 -6.84 9.75 6.23
N GLY A 337 -7.53 10.66 5.52
CA GLY A 337 -8.95 10.92 5.71
C GLY A 337 -9.82 9.68 5.48
N HIS A 338 -9.51 8.89 4.44
CA HIS A 338 -10.15 7.61 4.18
C HIS A 338 -9.97 6.65 5.36
N THR A 339 -8.71 6.41 5.77
CA THR A 339 -8.36 5.47 6.83
C THR A 339 -8.92 5.90 8.19
N ALA A 340 -8.87 7.19 8.50
CA ALA A 340 -9.49 7.78 9.69
C ALA A 340 -11.01 7.53 9.71
N THR A 341 -11.70 7.71 8.60
CA THR A 341 -13.16 7.49 8.53
C THR A 341 -13.51 6.02 8.78
N VAL A 342 -12.74 5.09 8.20
CA VAL A 342 -12.91 3.65 8.43
C VAL A 342 -12.69 3.29 9.90
N PHE A 343 -11.61 3.75 10.51
CA PHE A 343 -11.31 3.44 11.92
C PHE A 343 -12.20 4.18 12.91
N PHE A 344 -12.73 5.35 12.57
CA PHE A 344 -13.79 5.98 13.34
C PHE A 344 -15.02 5.07 13.39
N GLY A 345 -15.38 4.47 12.26
CA GLY A 345 -16.40 3.44 12.18
C GLY A 345 -16.12 2.22 13.06
N LEU A 346 -14.92 1.65 12.91
CA LEU A 346 -14.52 0.41 13.58
C LEU A 346 -14.35 0.56 15.10
N TRP A 347 -13.74 1.65 15.58
CA TRP A 347 -13.37 1.82 16.99
C TRP A 347 -14.29 2.73 17.78
N VAL A 348 -15.09 3.57 17.12
CA VAL A 348 -16.02 4.48 17.79
C VAL A 348 -17.46 4.09 17.50
N VAL A 349 -17.91 4.08 16.24
CA VAL A 349 -19.33 3.92 15.89
C VAL A 349 -19.88 2.56 16.33
N TRP A 350 -19.29 1.47 15.86
CA TRP A 350 -19.77 0.11 16.16
C TRP A 350 -19.62 -0.28 17.64
N PRO A 351 -18.46 -0.06 18.29
CA PRO A 351 -18.32 -0.33 19.72
C PRO A 351 -19.27 0.50 20.56
N LEU A 352 -19.49 1.78 20.24
CA LEU A 352 -20.43 2.63 20.98
C LEU A 352 -21.86 2.11 20.87
N PHE A 353 -22.27 1.65 19.69
CA PHE A 353 -23.59 1.04 19.49
C PHE A 353 -23.77 -0.21 20.37
N ILE A 354 -22.80 -1.13 20.35
CA ILE A 354 -22.78 -2.33 21.19
C ILE A 354 -22.78 -1.96 22.68
N TYR A 355 -21.96 -1.00 23.07
CA TYR A 355 -21.82 -0.55 24.45
C TYR A 355 -23.12 0.09 24.96
N ALA A 356 -23.76 0.96 24.18
CA ALA A 356 -25.01 1.61 24.53
C ALA A 356 -26.11 0.59 24.86
N MET A 357 -26.14 -0.52 24.11
CA MET A 357 -27.11 -1.61 24.22
C MET A 357 -26.77 -2.64 25.32
N ALA A 358 -25.55 -2.61 25.85
CA ALA A 358 -25.06 -3.58 26.82
C ALA A 358 -25.58 -3.32 28.25
N LYS A 359 -25.77 -4.39 29.03
CA LYS A 359 -26.06 -4.31 30.48
C LYS A 359 -24.83 -3.82 31.25
N ARG A 360 -25.02 -3.29 32.47
CA ARG A 360 -23.93 -2.74 33.32
C ARG A 360 -22.71 -3.67 33.47
N PRO A 361 -22.85 -4.99 33.76
CA PRO A 361 -21.70 -5.89 33.84
C PRO A 361 -20.92 -5.99 32.52
N MET A 362 -21.65 -6.05 31.41
CA MET A 362 -21.05 -6.15 30.09
C MET A 362 -20.35 -4.85 29.69
N LYS A 363 -20.94 -3.69 30.03
CA LYS A 363 -20.28 -2.39 29.84
C LYS A 363 -18.91 -2.35 30.55
N ALA A 364 -18.83 -2.83 31.79
CA ALA A 364 -17.56 -2.86 32.52
C ALA A 364 -16.52 -3.77 31.86
N ILE A 365 -16.94 -4.94 31.37
CA ILE A 365 -16.07 -5.86 30.63
C ILE A 365 -15.58 -5.21 29.33
N LEU A 366 -16.49 -4.62 28.54
CA LEU A 366 -16.16 -3.94 27.28
C LEU A 366 -15.18 -2.78 27.49
N SER A 367 -15.36 -1.95 28.54
CA SER A 367 -14.42 -0.88 28.89
C SER A 367 -13.01 -1.42 29.17
N VAL A 368 -12.89 -2.51 29.92
CA VAL A 368 -11.59 -3.10 30.27
C VAL A 368 -10.94 -3.77 29.06
N LEU A 369 -11.71 -4.52 28.25
CA LEU A 369 -11.20 -5.15 27.04
C LEU A 369 -10.67 -4.12 26.04
N LEU A 370 -11.41 -3.02 25.82
CA LEU A 370 -10.99 -1.98 24.89
C LEU A 370 -9.75 -1.24 25.39
N MET A 371 -9.61 -1.05 26.71
CA MET A 371 -8.43 -0.46 27.33
C MET A 371 -7.19 -1.38 27.25
N ILE A 372 -7.37 -2.69 27.44
CA ILE A 372 -6.28 -3.67 27.24
C ILE A 372 -5.85 -3.65 25.78
N LEU A 373 -6.81 -3.65 24.85
CA LEU A 373 -6.53 -3.62 23.42
C LEU A 373 -5.79 -2.35 23.00
N SER A 374 -6.22 -1.18 23.48
CA SER A 374 -5.59 0.10 23.14
C SER A 374 -4.15 0.19 23.66
N LEU A 375 -3.92 -0.18 24.93
CA LEU A 375 -2.57 -0.18 25.50
C LEU A 375 -1.66 -1.24 24.88
N SER A 376 -2.17 -2.43 24.62
CA SER A 376 -1.41 -3.49 23.96
C SER A 376 -1.06 -3.10 22.52
N SER A 377 -1.97 -2.43 21.79
CA SER A 377 -1.69 -1.90 20.45
C SER A 377 -0.57 -0.87 20.48
N LEU A 378 -0.57 0.02 21.48
CA LEU A 378 0.46 1.04 21.65
C LEU A 378 1.83 0.41 21.97
N VAL A 379 1.86 -0.61 22.84
CA VAL A 379 3.09 -1.37 23.10
C VAL A 379 3.63 -2.03 21.83
N ASN A 380 2.77 -2.70 21.06
CA ASN A 380 3.20 -3.37 19.83
C ASN A 380 3.68 -2.38 18.76
N LEU A 381 3.09 -1.19 18.69
CA LEU A 381 3.49 -0.16 17.75
C LEU A 381 4.90 0.38 18.04
N PHE A 382 5.19 0.69 19.30
CA PHE A 382 6.43 1.42 19.66
C PHE A 382 7.57 0.53 20.16
N PHE A 383 7.29 -0.62 20.78
CA PHE A 383 8.33 -1.50 21.33
C PHE A 383 8.66 -2.67 20.41
N PHE A 384 7.76 -3.03 19.50
CA PHE A 384 7.93 -4.13 18.57
C PHE A 384 7.80 -3.62 17.13
N THR A 385 8.62 -2.65 16.72
CA THR A 385 8.50 -2.00 15.40
C THR A 385 8.80 -2.94 14.23
N GLY A 386 9.85 -3.76 14.38
CA GLY A 386 10.44 -4.62 13.35
C GLY A 386 11.23 -3.83 12.30
N GLU A 387 12.30 -4.43 11.76
CA GLU A 387 13.21 -3.82 10.78
C GLU A 387 13.10 -4.56 9.44
N TYR A 388 12.00 -4.33 8.72
CA TYR A 388 11.68 -5.10 7.50
C TYR A 388 12.22 -4.46 6.19
N GLY A 389 13.11 -3.46 6.30
CA GLY A 389 13.58 -2.66 5.16
C GLY A 389 12.64 -1.53 4.76
N ILE A 390 12.84 -0.99 3.56
CA ILE A 390 12.02 0.10 3.00
C ILE A 390 10.60 -0.42 2.69
N VAL A 391 9.61 0.47 2.76
CA VAL A 391 8.21 0.20 2.40
C VAL A 391 7.87 0.94 1.12
N SER A 392 7.44 0.23 0.09
CA SER A 392 6.98 0.86 -1.16
C SER A 392 5.65 1.61 -0.97
N THR A 393 5.28 2.45 -1.94
CA THR A 393 3.97 3.15 -2.00
C THR A 393 2.77 2.20 -1.91
N LEU A 394 2.91 1.00 -2.46
CA LEU A 394 1.92 -0.07 -2.40
C LEU A 394 1.99 -0.89 -1.09
N LEU A 395 2.75 -0.39 -0.12
CA LEU A 395 2.95 -0.92 1.22
C LEU A 395 3.75 -2.24 1.25
N GLN A 396 4.61 -2.51 0.29
CA GLN A 396 5.37 -3.77 0.31
C GLN A 396 6.74 -3.57 0.97
N PHE A 397 7.11 -4.47 1.87
CA PHE A 397 8.42 -4.50 2.50
C PHE A 397 9.47 -5.07 1.55
N GLU A 398 10.64 -4.44 1.52
CA GLU A 398 11.83 -4.90 0.80
C GLU A 398 12.31 -6.28 1.28
N ASN A 399 12.32 -6.52 2.60
CA ASN A 399 12.81 -7.75 3.21
C ASN A 399 11.70 -8.49 3.99
N PRO A 400 10.71 -9.08 3.29
CA PRO A 400 9.55 -9.70 3.94
C PRO A 400 9.89 -10.98 4.73
N THR A 401 11.06 -11.59 4.50
CA THR A 401 11.55 -12.75 5.28
C THR A 401 11.78 -12.40 6.75
N LEU A 402 12.09 -11.13 7.06
CA LEU A 402 12.30 -10.64 8.43
C LEU A 402 11.00 -10.52 9.25
N LEU A 403 9.84 -10.81 8.63
CA LEU A 403 8.55 -10.90 9.34
C LEU A 403 8.42 -12.16 10.19
N GLU A 404 9.33 -13.13 10.05
CA GLU A 404 9.40 -14.29 10.94
C GLU A 404 9.87 -13.86 12.34
N ALA A 405 8.93 -13.85 13.30
CA ALA A 405 9.22 -13.45 14.66
C ALA A 405 10.21 -14.44 15.33
N SER A 406 11.24 -13.92 16.00
CA SER A 406 12.08 -14.75 16.87
C SER A 406 11.26 -15.33 18.05
N PRO A 407 11.69 -16.44 18.68
CA PRO A 407 10.94 -17.04 19.78
C PRO A 407 10.62 -16.08 20.94
N SER A 408 11.51 -15.11 21.22
CA SER A 408 11.26 -14.08 22.23
C SER A 408 10.18 -13.09 21.78
N MET A 409 10.19 -12.66 20.52
CA MET A 409 9.18 -11.79 19.92
C MET A 409 7.80 -12.48 19.79
N MET A 410 7.75 -13.81 19.75
CA MET A 410 6.50 -14.57 19.78
C MET A 410 5.82 -14.57 21.16
N VAL A 411 6.59 -14.55 22.25
CA VAL A 411 6.06 -14.76 23.61
C VAL A 411 5.94 -13.46 24.40
N LEU A 412 6.95 -12.59 24.33
CA LEU A 412 7.04 -11.39 25.17
C LEU A 412 5.84 -10.43 25.03
N PRO A 413 5.29 -10.15 23.83
CA PRO A 413 4.11 -9.31 23.69
C PRO A 413 2.88 -9.84 24.45
N PHE A 414 2.68 -11.16 24.48
CA PHE A 414 1.58 -11.79 25.23
C PHE A 414 1.78 -11.65 26.73
N VAL A 415 3.02 -11.83 27.21
CA VAL A 415 3.35 -11.64 28.63
C VAL A 415 3.08 -10.18 29.03
N ILE A 416 3.53 -9.21 28.23
CA ILE A 416 3.29 -7.80 28.51
C ILE A 416 1.79 -7.48 28.49
N ALA A 417 1.04 -7.96 27.50
CA ALA A 417 -0.41 -7.76 27.44
C ALA A 417 -1.14 -8.37 28.66
N LEU A 418 -0.70 -9.54 29.13
CA LEU A 418 -1.23 -10.18 30.33
C LEU A 418 -0.90 -9.37 31.59
N VAL A 419 0.33 -8.91 31.73
CA VAL A 419 0.75 -8.06 32.85
C VAL A 419 -0.05 -6.77 32.88
N LEU A 420 -0.22 -6.11 31.72
CA LEU A 420 -1.08 -4.94 31.57
C LEU A 420 -2.51 -5.24 32.02
N ALA A 421 -3.10 -6.34 31.54
CA ALA A 421 -4.46 -6.72 31.94
C ALA A 421 -4.58 -6.91 33.47
N VAL A 422 -3.61 -7.57 34.10
CA VAL A 422 -3.60 -7.78 35.56
C VAL A 422 -3.47 -6.45 36.31
N VAL A 423 -2.56 -5.57 35.89
CA VAL A 423 -2.36 -4.24 36.49
C VAL A 423 -3.63 -3.41 36.39
N LEU A 424 -4.26 -3.38 35.21
CA LEU A 424 -5.51 -2.65 34.98
C LEU A 424 -6.63 -3.16 35.90
N LEU A 425 -6.83 -4.48 35.96
CA LEU A 425 -7.82 -5.09 36.85
C LEU A 425 -7.55 -4.77 38.33
N TYR A 426 -6.28 -4.73 38.74
CA TYR A 426 -5.89 -4.38 40.09
C TYR A 426 -6.17 -2.90 40.41
N VAL A 427 -5.80 -1.97 39.52
CA VAL A 427 -6.05 -0.53 39.69
C VAL A 427 -7.55 -0.23 39.78
N VAL A 428 -8.35 -0.87 38.92
CA VAL A 428 -9.82 -0.81 38.95
C VAL A 428 -10.34 -1.33 40.29
N ARG A 429 -9.82 -2.45 40.78
CA ARG A 429 -10.19 -3.04 42.07
C ARG A 429 -9.81 -2.19 43.29
N CYS A 430 -8.74 -1.40 43.18
CA CYS A 430 -8.31 -0.44 44.20
C CYS A 430 -9.11 0.88 44.16
N ARG A 431 -10.16 1.00 43.32
CA ARG A 431 -10.95 2.22 43.11
C ARG A 431 -10.10 3.43 42.69
N LYS A 432 -9.03 3.17 41.93
CA LYS A 432 -8.14 4.19 41.37
C LYS A 432 -8.33 4.34 39.86
N ALA A 433 -9.51 3.97 39.33
CA ALA A 433 -9.82 4.03 37.91
C ALA A 433 -9.73 5.46 37.32
N GLY A 434 -9.85 6.51 38.14
CA GLY A 434 -9.59 7.89 37.70
C GLY A 434 -8.15 8.14 37.22
N TRP A 435 -7.15 7.40 37.71
CA TRP A 435 -5.78 7.49 37.19
C TRP A 435 -5.69 6.94 35.76
N LEU A 436 -6.45 5.89 35.48
CA LEU A 436 -6.56 5.33 34.13
C LEU A 436 -7.27 6.31 33.20
N GLU A 437 -8.27 7.05 33.69
CA GLU A 437 -8.96 8.09 32.90
C GLU A 437 -7.96 9.17 32.45
N SER A 438 -7.15 9.69 33.37
CA SER A 438 -6.10 10.67 33.04
C SER A 438 -5.08 10.09 32.06
N LEU A 439 -4.61 8.86 32.27
CA LEU A 439 -3.65 8.20 31.39
C LEU A 439 -4.21 8.05 29.97
N MET A 440 -5.42 7.51 29.81
CA MET A 440 -6.03 7.33 28.48
C MET A 440 -6.24 8.65 27.76
N MET A 441 -6.66 9.70 28.48
CA MET A 441 -6.84 11.03 27.90
C MET A 441 -5.51 11.64 27.44
N ILE A 442 -4.44 11.52 28.24
CA ILE A 442 -3.11 11.99 27.86
C ILE A 442 -2.62 11.26 26.60
N LEU A 443 -2.76 9.94 26.55
CA LEU A 443 -2.37 9.13 25.39
C LEU A 443 -3.19 9.51 24.14
N ALA A 444 -4.49 9.73 24.27
CA ALA A 444 -5.34 10.15 23.16
C ALA A 444 -4.97 11.55 22.67
N LEU A 445 -4.77 12.52 23.56
CA LEU A 445 -4.34 13.88 23.20
C LEU A 445 -2.95 13.90 22.55
N GLY A 446 -2.00 13.13 23.08
CA GLY A 446 -0.67 12.98 22.49
C GLY A 446 -0.71 12.35 21.10
N SER A 447 -1.55 11.33 20.92
CA SER A 447 -1.79 10.70 19.62
C SER A 447 -2.40 11.68 18.61
N LEU A 448 -3.39 12.47 19.03
CA LEU A 448 -3.99 13.50 18.18
C LEU A 448 -2.97 14.56 17.78
N ALA A 449 -2.19 15.08 18.74
CA ALA A 449 -1.18 16.09 18.49
C ALA A 449 -0.10 15.59 17.52
N SER A 450 0.43 14.37 17.76
CA SER A 450 1.42 13.73 16.88
C SER A 450 0.86 13.52 15.47
N GLY A 451 -0.34 12.98 15.34
CA GLY A 451 -0.98 12.75 14.04
C GLY A 451 -1.23 14.05 13.26
N LEU A 452 -1.73 15.10 13.93
CA LEU A 452 -1.94 16.40 13.31
C LEU A 452 -0.63 17.07 12.88
N PHE A 453 0.42 16.96 13.69
CA PHE A 453 1.74 17.47 13.35
C PHE A 453 2.25 16.84 12.05
N GLN A 454 2.13 15.52 11.89
CA GLN A 454 2.51 14.84 10.66
C GLN A 454 1.66 15.24 9.46
N CYS A 455 0.35 15.42 9.63
CA CYS A 455 -0.51 15.95 8.57
C CYS A 455 -0.08 17.36 8.11
N VAL A 456 0.39 18.21 9.04
CA VAL A 456 0.93 19.54 8.71
C VAL A 456 2.24 19.40 7.92
N THR A 457 3.14 18.51 8.33
CA THR A 457 4.38 18.20 7.59
C THR A 457 4.08 17.76 6.16
N ILE A 458 3.16 16.80 6.01
CA ILE A 458 2.69 16.29 4.69
C ILE A 458 2.13 17.44 3.84
N GLN A 459 1.25 18.27 4.41
CA GLN A 459 0.65 19.38 3.66
C GLN A 459 1.70 20.41 3.22
N ARG A 460 2.71 20.67 4.06
CA ARG A 460 3.82 21.57 3.73
C ARG A 460 4.65 21.01 2.58
N GLU A 461 5.08 19.74 2.67
CA GLU A 461 5.89 19.07 1.63
C GLU A 461 5.13 19.00 0.30
N TYR A 462 3.86 18.60 0.32
CA TYR A 462 2.99 18.60 -0.86
C TYR A 462 2.91 19.99 -1.49
N ARG A 463 2.71 21.03 -0.68
CA ARG A 463 2.61 22.42 -1.17
C ARG A 463 3.91 22.88 -1.81
N GLU A 464 5.05 22.67 -1.14
CA GLU A 464 6.38 23.01 -1.68
C GLU A 464 6.62 22.32 -3.04
N TYR A 465 6.30 21.03 -3.16
CA TYR A 465 6.41 20.29 -4.41
C TYR A 465 5.54 20.86 -5.52
N THR A 466 4.26 21.13 -5.24
CA THR A 466 3.34 21.69 -6.24
C THR A 466 3.73 23.11 -6.68
N GLU A 467 4.29 23.92 -5.77
CA GLU A 467 4.82 25.24 -6.10
C GLU A 467 6.08 25.12 -6.99
N ASN A 468 6.98 24.18 -6.70
CA ASN A 468 8.18 23.91 -7.51
C ASN A 468 7.84 23.42 -8.93
N ILE A 469 6.85 22.53 -9.07
CA ILE A 469 6.39 22.07 -10.39
C ILE A 469 5.69 23.19 -11.16
N ALA A 470 4.94 24.07 -10.51
CA ALA A 470 4.31 25.20 -11.18
C ALA A 470 5.32 26.17 -11.81
N LEU A 471 6.56 26.19 -11.31
CA LEU A 471 7.67 26.98 -11.86
C LEU A 471 8.40 26.30 -13.02
N ALA A 472 8.26 24.97 -13.17
CA ALA A 472 8.90 24.18 -14.20
C ALA A 472 7.94 23.96 -15.40
N ASP A 473 8.30 24.45 -16.58
CA ASP A 473 7.44 24.41 -17.79
C ASP A 473 6.90 22.99 -18.08
N ALA A 474 5.57 22.88 -18.12
CA ALA A 474 4.86 21.63 -18.30
C ALA A 474 4.89 21.20 -19.78
N GLY A 475 5.86 20.37 -20.14
CA GLY A 475 5.96 19.65 -21.42
C GLY A 475 4.76 18.77 -21.85
N VAL A 476 3.62 18.83 -21.15
CA VAL A 476 2.35 18.21 -21.56
C VAL A 476 1.23 19.24 -21.37
N THR A 477 0.42 19.47 -22.39
CA THR A 477 -0.76 20.36 -22.30
C THR A 477 -1.91 19.72 -21.52
N GLU A 478 -2.87 20.52 -21.05
CA GLU A 478 -4.15 20.02 -20.52
C GLU A 478 -4.89 19.09 -21.52
N THR A 479 -4.56 19.17 -22.82
CA THR A 479 -5.11 18.32 -23.89
C THR A 479 -4.36 16.99 -24.09
N GLY A 480 -3.32 16.69 -23.31
CA GLY A 480 -2.54 15.44 -23.42
C GLY A 480 -1.54 15.41 -24.57
N THR A 481 -1.22 16.56 -25.17
CA THR A 481 -0.27 16.64 -26.29
C THR A 481 1.15 16.82 -25.74
N ILE A 482 2.08 15.96 -26.17
CA ILE A 482 3.50 16.05 -25.80
C ILE A 482 4.12 17.25 -26.51
N LYS A 483 4.78 18.13 -25.75
CA LYS A 483 5.49 19.29 -26.30
C LYS A 483 6.98 19.00 -26.39
N PRO A 484 7.65 19.37 -27.49
CA PRO A 484 9.10 19.31 -27.57
C PRO A 484 9.76 20.20 -26.51
N VAL A 485 10.75 19.66 -25.81
CA VAL A 485 11.44 20.31 -24.69
C VAL A 485 12.94 20.36 -24.88
N PHE A 486 13.50 19.41 -25.63
CA PHE A 486 14.92 19.33 -25.99
C PHE A 486 15.16 20.03 -27.31
N GLN A 487 15.90 21.13 -27.28
CA GLN A 487 16.24 21.91 -28.48
C GLN A 487 17.69 21.61 -28.88
N LEU A 488 17.87 20.99 -30.04
CA LEU A 488 19.19 20.71 -30.62
C LEU A 488 19.49 21.66 -31.78
N SER A 489 20.73 22.12 -31.86
CA SER A 489 21.22 22.94 -32.95
C SER A 489 21.60 22.11 -34.17
N LYS A 490 21.21 22.58 -35.35
CA LYS A 490 21.61 21.95 -36.63
C LYS A 490 23.06 22.26 -37.03
N THR A 491 23.59 23.41 -36.64
CA THR A 491 24.89 23.90 -37.13
C THR A 491 25.94 24.07 -36.04
N GLY A 492 25.53 24.29 -34.79
CA GLY A 492 26.44 24.41 -33.65
C GLY A 492 26.75 23.06 -33.00
N LYS A 493 27.43 23.09 -31.86
CA LYS A 493 27.75 21.90 -31.05
C LYS A 493 26.62 21.63 -30.06
N ASN A 494 26.15 20.40 -30.01
CA ASN A 494 25.24 19.93 -28.98
C ASN A 494 25.96 19.00 -28.01
N VAL A 495 25.77 19.17 -26.71
CA VAL A 495 26.25 18.26 -25.68
C VAL A 495 25.04 17.71 -24.94
N VAL A 496 24.84 16.39 -25.03
CA VAL A 496 23.76 15.68 -24.35
C VAL A 496 24.36 14.79 -23.28
N PHE A 497 23.97 15.03 -22.04
CA PHE A 497 24.41 14.31 -20.85
C PHE A 497 23.24 13.49 -20.30
N ILE A 498 23.28 12.17 -20.49
CA ILE A 498 22.24 11.24 -20.08
C ILE A 498 22.69 10.57 -18.79
N PHE A 499 22.01 10.89 -17.69
CA PHE A 499 22.15 10.21 -16.42
C PHE A 499 21.10 9.08 -16.34
N LEU A 500 21.58 7.84 -16.33
CA LEU A 500 20.74 6.66 -16.10
C LEU A 500 21.00 6.11 -14.70
N ASP A 501 20.08 6.37 -13.77
CA ASP A 501 20.19 5.92 -12.38
C ASP A 501 20.28 4.38 -12.31
N ARG A 502 21.35 3.88 -11.68
CA ARG A 502 21.69 2.45 -11.58
C ARG A 502 21.82 1.70 -12.91
N ALA A 503 22.22 2.36 -14.00
CA ALA A 503 22.56 1.62 -15.21
C ALA A 503 23.83 0.77 -15.00
N MET A 504 23.70 -0.53 -15.28
CA MET A 504 24.71 -1.54 -14.97
C MET A 504 25.70 -1.72 -16.12
N SER A 505 26.98 -1.42 -15.88
CA SER A 505 28.04 -1.65 -16.88
C SER A 505 28.14 -3.12 -17.30
N SER A 506 28.02 -4.04 -16.33
CA SER A 506 28.19 -5.48 -16.53
C SER A 506 27.14 -6.13 -17.44
N PHE A 507 25.98 -5.51 -17.62
CA PHE A 507 24.94 -6.02 -18.54
C PHE A 507 25.12 -5.50 -19.97
N PHE A 508 25.85 -4.41 -20.18
CA PHE A 508 25.94 -3.76 -21.48
C PHE A 508 26.45 -4.68 -22.61
N PRO A 509 27.52 -5.48 -22.44
CA PRO A 509 27.97 -6.39 -23.49
C PRO A 509 26.92 -7.45 -23.85
N ILE A 510 26.23 -8.00 -22.85
CA ILE A 510 25.19 -9.02 -23.02
C ILE A 510 24.00 -8.42 -23.79
N ILE A 511 23.62 -7.18 -23.47
CA ILE A 511 22.55 -6.45 -24.15
C ILE A 511 22.90 -6.18 -25.62
N LEU A 512 24.16 -5.88 -25.95
CA LEU A 512 24.59 -5.68 -27.34
C LEU A 512 24.53 -6.96 -28.18
N GLU A 513 24.73 -8.12 -27.56
CA GLU A 513 24.60 -9.43 -28.22
C GLU A 513 23.12 -9.81 -28.42
N ASP A 514 22.29 -9.55 -27.41
CA ASP A 514 20.86 -9.86 -27.39
C ASP A 514 20.03 -8.93 -28.30
N LEU A 515 20.41 -7.64 -28.36
CA LEU A 515 19.76 -6.61 -29.18
C LEU A 515 20.75 -6.07 -30.25
N PRO A 516 21.04 -6.84 -31.32
CA PRO A 516 22.10 -6.52 -32.28
C PRO A 516 21.90 -5.19 -33.02
N GLN A 517 20.66 -4.71 -33.15
CA GLN A 517 20.36 -3.38 -33.70
C GLN A 517 21.05 -2.24 -32.97
N LEU A 518 21.37 -2.40 -31.67
CA LEU A 518 22.06 -1.38 -30.89
C LEU A 518 23.47 -1.09 -31.42
N GLN A 519 24.11 -2.04 -32.11
CA GLN A 519 25.45 -1.83 -32.67
C GLN A 519 25.45 -0.70 -33.73
N ASP A 520 24.43 -0.65 -34.57
CA ASP A 520 24.26 0.41 -35.57
C ASP A 520 23.77 1.72 -34.93
N GLN A 521 22.88 1.60 -33.93
CA GLN A 521 22.30 2.75 -33.23
C GLN A 521 23.32 3.51 -32.36
N LEU A 522 24.35 2.80 -31.87
CA LEU A 522 25.44 3.33 -31.05
C LEU A 522 26.72 3.58 -31.86
N LYS A 523 26.61 3.84 -33.17
CA LYS A 523 27.75 4.18 -34.01
C LYS A 523 28.57 5.35 -33.42
N GLY A 524 29.90 5.21 -33.37
CA GLY A 524 30.81 6.22 -32.84
C GLY A 524 30.92 6.28 -31.31
N PHE A 525 30.19 5.44 -30.56
CA PHE A 525 30.36 5.35 -29.12
C PHE A 525 31.64 4.60 -28.72
N VAL A 526 32.21 5.00 -27.60
CA VAL A 526 33.22 4.28 -26.83
C VAL A 526 32.59 3.86 -25.50
N TYR A 527 32.64 2.57 -25.20
CA TYR A 527 32.24 1.98 -23.94
C TYR A 527 33.46 1.87 -23.01
N TYR A 528 33.34 2.37 -21.78
CA TYR A 528 34.42 2.31 -20.77
C TYR A 528 34.07 1.30 -19.66
N PRO A 529 34.32 -0.01 -19.86
CA PRO A 529 34.01 -1.04 -18.87
C PRO A 529 34.75 -0.86 -17.54
N ASN A 530 35.98 -0.34 -17.58
CA ASN A 530 36.85 -0.14 -16.43
C ASN A 530 36.56 1.21 -15.72
N THR A 531 35.28 1.43 -15.38
CA THR A 531 34.80 2.65 -14.73
C THR A 531 34.33 2.36 -13.31
N VAL A 532 34.73 3.20 -12.35
CA VAL A 532 34.31 3.11 -10.95
C VAL A 532 33.54 4.36 -10.48
N SER A 533 32.56 4.18 -9.61
CA SER A 533 31.86 5.25 -8.89
C SER A 533 32.43 5.42 -7.48
N PHE A 534 32.44 6.65 -6.97
CA PHE A 534 32.84 6.97 -5.60
C PHE A 534 31.84 6.51 -4.53
N GLY A 535 30.66 5.99 -4.91
CA GLY A 535 29.59 5.63 -3.99
C GLY A 535 28.75 4.44 -4.44
N ASN A 536 28.10 3.78 -3.48
CA ASN A 536 27.12 2.70 -3.74
C ASN A 536 25.67 3.19 -3.84
N ASN A 537 25.46 4.50 -3.75
CA ASN A 537 24.16 5.17 -3.79
C ASN A 537 24.32 6.55 -4.43
N THR A 538 23.23 7.12 -4.92
CA THR A 538 23.22 8.40 -5.64
C THR A 538 23.80 9.56 -4.84
N ILE A 539 23.55 9.65 -3.52
CA ILE A 539 24.08 10.72 -2.68
C ILE A 539 25.61 10.77 -2.69
N HIS A 540 26.27 9.61 -2.82
CA HIS A 540 27.72 9.51 -2.87
C HIS A 540 28.26 9.50 -4.32
N GLY A 541 27.49 8.94 -5.27
CA GLY A 541 27.92 8.76 -6.66
C GLY A 541 27.66 9.96 -7.57
N SER A 542 26.53 10.66 -7.40
CA SER A 542 26.09 11.72 -8.31
C SER A 542 26.87 13.04 -8.22
N PRO A 543 27.40 13.50 -7.06
CA PRO A 543 28.09 14.78 -7.00
C PRO A 543 29.32 14.83 -7.92
N ALA A 544 30.17 13.80 -7.85
CA ALA A 544 31.36 13.69 -8.68
C ALA A 544 30.99 13.51 -10.17
N MET A 545 29.94 12.73 -10.46
CA MET A 545 29.38 12.57 -11.81
C MET A 545 28.90 13.89 -12.43
N MET A 546 28.41 14.84 -11.63
CA MET A 546 27.86 16.12 -12.11
C MET A 546 28.89 17.26 -12.10
N GLY A 547 29.74 17.30 -11.07
CA GLY A 547 30.67 18.41 -10.81
C GLY A 547 32.15 18.10 -11.03
N GLY A 548 32.52 16.84 -11.25
CA GLY A 548 33.91 16.40 -11.41
C GLY A 548 34.62 16.12 -10.07
N TYR A 549 35.95 16.04 -10.12
CA TYR A 549 36.78 15.54 -9.01
C TYR A 549 36.76 16.39 -7.73
N GLU A 550 36.37 17.67 -7.82
CA GLU A 550 36.17 18.54 -6.66
C GLU A 550 34.97 18.13 -5.79
N TYR A 551 34.10 17.26 -6.30
CA TYR A 551 32.89 16.79 -5.64
C TYR A 551 32.91 15.28 -5.38
N THR A 552 34.10 14.69 -5.29
CA THR A 552 34.25 13.35 -4.72
C THR A 552 33.91 13.38 -3.22
N PRO A 553 33.48 12.26 -2.61
CA PRO A 553 33.22 12.21 -1.17
C PRO A 553 34.40 12.69 -0.33
N ASP A 554 35.64 12.36 -0.74
CA ASP A 554 36.86 12.84 -0.10
C ASP A 554 37.01 14.36 -0.22
N ALA A 555 36.93 14.91 -1.44
CA ALA A 555 37.05 16.36 -1.66
C ALA A 555 35.94 17.16 -0.96
N MET A 556 34.73 16.61 -0.91
CA MET A 556 33.63 17.21 -0.15
C MET A 556 33.91 17.17 1.35
N ASN A 557 34.42 16.07 1.89
CA ASN A 557 34.76 15.94 3.30
C ASN A 557 35.90 16.87 3.74
N GLU A 558 36.84 17.20 2.84
CA GLU A 558 37.93 18.17 3.11
C GLU A 558 37.40 19.59 3.39
N ARG A 559 36.23 19.96 2.85
CA ARG A 559 35.62 21.30 3.01
C ARG A 559 34.78 21.40 4.29
N THR A 560 35.37 21.27 5.48
CA THR A 560 34.66 21.18 6.78
C THR A 560 33.96 22.48 7.26
N GLY A 561 33.86 23.54 6.45
CA GLY A 561 33.17 24.78 6.79
C GLY A 561 31.81 24.96 6.09
N GLU A 562 31.42 23.96 5.30
CA GLU A 562 30.29 24.03 4.36
C GLU A 562 29.47 22.76 4.45
N LYS A 563 28.15 22.87 4.29
CA LYS A 563 27.28 21.69 4.36
C LYS A 563 27.38 20.85 3.11
N LEU A 564 27.20 19.55 3.27
CA LEU A 564 27.15 18.61 2.14
C LEU A 564 26.08 18.98 1.12
N VAL A 565 24.91 19.43 1.57
CA VAL A 565 23.83 19.88 0.68
C VAL A 565 24.25 21.08 -0.20
N ASP A 566 25.02 22.02 0.35
CA ASP A 566 25.48 23.20 -0.39
C ASP A 566 26.51 22.77 -1.45
N LYS A 567 27.47 21.92 -1.06
CA LYS A 567 28.46 21.33 -1.98
C LYS A 567 27.81 20.49 -3.08
N HIS A 568 26.77 19.72 -2.74
CA HIS A 568 26.03 18.93 -3.72
C HIS A 568 25.33 19.83 -4.74
N ASN A 569 24.65 20.88 -4.26
CA ASN A 569 24.01 21.86 -5.13
C ASN A 569 25.03 22.58 -6.02
N GLU A 570 26.21 22.91 -5.51
CA GLU A 570 27.29 23.44 -6.33
C GLU A 570 27.68 22.45 -7.44
N ALA A 571 27.85 21.16 -7.12
CA ALA A 571 28.16 20.11 -8.10
C ALA A 571 27.15 20.06 -9.24
N LEU A 572 25.85 20.14 -8.91
CA LEU A 572 24.76 20.17 -9.89
C LEU A 572 24.81 21.39 -10.81
N LEU A 573 25.43 22.50 -10.38
CA LEU A 573 25.51 23.75 -11.13
C LEU A 573 26.78 23.87 -11.98
N VAL A 574 27.84 23.07 -11.75
CA VAL A 574 29.13 23.21 -12.45
C VAL A 574 28.95 23.17 -13.97
N MET A 575 28.51 22.04 -14.54
CA MET A 575 28.33 21.93 -15.99
C MET A 575 27.30 22.95 -16.50
N PRO A 576 26.06 23.03 -15.96
CA PRO A 576 25.08 24.01 -16.43
C PRO A 576 25.59 25.44 -16.50
N ARG A 577 26.32 25.90 -15.48
CA ARG A 577 26.88 27.25 -15.43
C ARG A 577 27.99 27.45 -16.44
N LEU A 578 28.91 26.49 -16.58
CA LEU A 578 29.99 26.56 -17.56
C LEU A 578 29.45 26.68 -19.00
N PHE A 579 28.39 25.93 -19.33
CA PHE A 579 27.74 26.02 -20.63
C PHE A 579 26.95 27.34 -20.79
N LEU A 580 26.16 27.73 -19.79
CA LEU A 580 25.37 28.95 -19.83
C LEU A 580 26.24 30.20 -19.96
N ASP A 581 27.33 30.29 -19.20
CA ASP A 581 28.24 31.44 -19.19
C ASP A 581 28.97 31.60 -20.55
N GLN A 582 29.04 30.53 -21.37
CA GLN A 582 29.54 30.56 -22.75
C GLN A 582 28.42 30.61 -23.80
N GLY A 583 27.21 31.01 -23.41
CA GLY A 583 26.10 31.29 -24.34
C GLY A 583 25.41 30.06 -24.92
N HIS A 584 25.60 28.87 -24.34
CA HIS A 584 24.83 27.70 -24.74
C HIS A 584 23.41 27.78 -24.18
N SER A 585 22.43 27.26 -24.92
CA SER A 585 21.11 26.99 -24.35
C SER A 585 21.21 25.81 -23.39
N VAL A 586 20.74 25.98 -22.14
CA VAL A 586 20.84 24.96 -21.09
C VAL A 586 19.46 24.42 -20.75
N THR A 587 19.27 23.11 -20.93
CA THR A 587 18.07 22.38 -20.50
C THR A 587 18.48 21.28 -19.51
N ILE A 588 17.83 21.25 -18.35
CA ILE A 588 18.15 20.32 -17.26
C ILE A 588 16.88 19.59 -16.87
N THR A 589 16.97 18.28 -16.70
CA THR A 589 15.82 17.47 -16.32
C THR A 589 16.13 16.60 -15.10
N ASN A 590 15.25 16.60 -14.08
CA ASN A 590 15.39 15.92 -12.78
C ASN A 590 16.84 15.83 -12.24
N PRO A 591 17.51 16.96 -11.92
CA PRO A 591 18.82 16.95 -11.26
C PRO A 591 18.77 16.13 -9.96
N PRO A 592 19.73 15.21 -9.73
CA PRO A 592 19.66 14.25 -8.63
C PRO A 592 19.77 14.94 -7.27
N TYR A 593 18.80 14.68 -6.38
CA TYR A 593 18.76 15.12 -4.98
C TYR A 593 19.09 16.60 -4.72
N SER A 594 18.63 17.50 -5.60
CA SER A 594 18.76 18.95 -5.38
C SER A 594 18.18 19.35 -4.00
N ASN A 595 18.93 20.15 -3.23
CA ASN A 595 18.65 20.48 -1.82
C ASN A 595 18.47 19.28 -0.87
N TYR A 596 18.94 18.08 -1.23
CA TYR A 596 18.70 16.85 -0.46
C TYR A 596 17.21 16.59 -0.22
N LYS A 597 16.38 16.94 -1.21
CA LYS A 597 14.97 16.57 -1.24
C LYS A 597 14.77 15.41 -2.22
N TRP A 598 13.87 14.51 -1.84
CA TRP A 598 13.45 13.35 -2.65
C TRP A 598 12.86 13.77 -3.99
N GLU A 599 12.23 14.94 -4.01
CA GLU A 599 11.69 15.54 -5.20
C GLU A 599 12.51 16.75 -5.62
N ALA A 600 12.49 17.02 -6.92
CA ALA A 600 13.36 18.02 -7.53
C ALA A 600 13.05 19.44 -7.04
N ASP A 601 13.84 19.91 -6.06
CA ASP A 601 13.84 21.29 -5.60
C ASP A 601 14.73 22.13 -6.52
N PHE A 602 14.12 22.96 -7.36
CA PHE A 602 14.84 23.76 -8.35
C PHE A 602 15.35 25.10 -7.81
N THR A 603 15.21 25.38 -6.51
CA THR A 603 15.67 26.65 -5.93
C THR A 603 17.17 26.92 -6.13
N PRO A 604 18.10 25.93 -6.18
CA PRO A 604 19.50 26.20 -6.51
C PRO A 604 19.70 26.79 -7.92
N PHE A 605 18.77 26.53 -8.84
CA PHE A 605 18.81 27.03 -10.23
C PHE A 605 18.08 28.36 -10.41
N SER A 606 17.28 28.82 -9.43
CA SER A 606 16.49 30.05 -9.55
C SER A 606 17.29 31.34 -9.81
N PRO A 607 18.57 31.48 -9.41
CA PRO A 607 19.40 32.62 -9.81
C PRO A 607 19.71 32.69 -11.31
N TYR A 608 19.39 31.63 -12.07
CA TYR A 608 19.71 31.47 -13.49
C TYR A 608 18.43 31.20 -14.31
N PRO A 609 17.52 32.17 -14.43
CA PRO A 609 16.23 32.00 -15.11
C PRO A 609 16.35 31.64 -16.60
N GLU A 610 17.52 31.81 -17.20
CA GLU A 610 17.84 31.39 -18.57
C GLU A 610 17.98 29.87 -18.72
N MET A 611 18.22 29.14 -17.62
CA MET A 611 18.25 27.68 -17.61
C MET A 611 16.83 27.14 -17.63
N LYS A 612 16.55 26.24 -18.57
CA LYS A 612 15.29 25.50 -18.60
C LYS A 612 15.40 24.27 -17.72
N VAL A 613 15.00 24.38 -16.46
CA VAL A 613 14.99 23.27 -15.50
C VAL A 613 13.60 22.67 -15.39
N MET A 614 13.49 21.34 -15.50
CA MET A 614 12.22 20.66 -15.62
C MET A 614 12.10 19.39 -14.78
N HIS A 615 10.86 19.12 -14.35
CA HIS A 615 10.42 17.83 -13.83
C HIS A 615 9.72 17.00 -14.93
N HIS A 616 10.11 15.74 -15.09
CA HIS A 616 9.54 14.80 -16.07
C HIS A 616 9.16 13.43 -15.53
N HIS A 617 9.63 13.01 -14.36
CA HIS A 617 9.26 11.71 -13.79
C HIS A 617 7.73 11.60 -13.69
N GLY A 618 7.14 10.50 -14.17
CA GLY A 618 5.69 10.25 -14.22
C GLY A 618 4.89 11.10 -15.22
N LYS A 619 5.48 12.16 -15.80
CA LYS A 619 4.76 13.17 -16.62
C LYS A 619 4.13 12.59 -17.89
N TYR A 620 4.78 11.60 -18.48
CA TYR A 620 4.37 11.00 -19.75
C TYR A 620 3.67 9.64 -19.58
N ALA A 621 3.61 9.12 -18.35
CA ALA A 621 3.10 7.79 -18.05
C ALA A 621 1.63 7.61 -18.45
N VAL A 622 0.78 8.60 -18.16
CA VAL A 622 -0.65 8.56 -18.47
C VAL A 622 -0.88 8.47 -19.99
N GLN A 623 -0.11 9.21 -20.78
CA GLN A 623 -0.22 9.17 -22.23
C GLN A 623 0.23 7.81 -22.77
N TYR A 624 1.36 7.30 -22.27
CA TYR A 624 1.85 5.96 -22.62
C TYR A 624 0.81 4.87 -22.30
N LYS A 625 0.23 4.89 -21.10
CA LYS A 625 -0.77 3.91 -20.65
C LYS A 625 -2.06 3.97 -21.49
N LYS A 626 -2.47 5.16 -21.95
CA LYS A 626 -3.61 5.31 -22.88
C LYS A 626 -3.32 4.72 -24.26
N GLU A 627 -2.11 4.91 -24.77
CA GLU A 627 -1.69 4.39 -26.08
C GLU A 627 -1.53 2.86 -26.10
N HIS A 628 -1.25 2.25 -24.93
CA HIS A 628 -1.00 0.82 -24.77
C HIS A 628 -2.07 0.10 -23.92
N ALA A 629 -3.30 0.61 -23.91
CA ALA A 629 -4.41 0.06 -23.11
C ALA A 629 -4.86 -1.35 -23.53
N ASP A 630 -4.36 -1.87 -24.64
CA ASP A 630 -4.58 -3.22 -25.15
C ASP A 630 -3.71 -4.28 -24.45
N VAL A 631 -2.50 -3.91 -24.02
CA VAL A 631 -1.56 -4.79 -23.31
C VAL A 631 -1.36 -4.43 -21.84
N LEU A 632 -1.79 -3.22 -21.46
CA LEU A 632 -1.82 -2.73 -20.09
C LEU A 632 -3.24 -2.79 -19.56
N ASP A 633 -3.48 -3.66 -18.59
CA ASP A 633 -4.62 -3.58 -17.70
C ASP A 633 -4.36 -2.43 -16.71
N TRP A 634 -4.59 -1.20 -17.18
CA TRP A 634 -4.43 0.01 -16.39
C TRP A 634 -5.79 0.62 -16.03
N ASP A 635 -6.03 0.73 -14.74
CA ASP A 635 -7.09 1.56 -14.20
C ASP A 635 -6.41 2.73 -13.47
N PRO A 636 -6.63 4.00 -13.89
CA PRO A 636 -6.05 5.17 -13.24
C PRO A 636 -6.34 5.25 -11.74
N SER A 637 -7.39 4.58 -11.26
CA SER A 637 -7.73 4.51 -9.84
C SER A 637 -7.09 3.35 -9.10
N TYR A 638 -6.52 2.36 -9.80
CA TYR A 638 -6.06 1.09 -9.25
C TYR A 638 -5.12 1.25 -8.06
N GLU A 639 -4.00 1.97 -8.23
CA GLU A 639 -3.04 2.18 -7.15
C GLU A 639 -3.69 2.88 -5.95
N SER A 640 -4.45 3.95 -6.22
CA SER A 640 -5.09 4.73 -5.16
C SER A 640 -6.16 3.94 -4.40
N GLU A 641 -6.90 3.06 -5.08
CA GLU A 641 -7.88 2.17 -4.45
C GLU A 641 -7.18 1.03 -3.71
N LEU A 642 -6.05 0.52 -4.23
CA LEU A 642 -5.26 -0.51 -3.56
C LEU A 642 -4.62 0.03 -2.28
N ILE A 643 -4.05 1.24 -2.30
CA ILE A 643 -3.55 1.93 -1.10
C ILE A 643 -4.69 2.13 -0.09
N LYS A 644 -5.86 2.63 -0.52
CA LYS A 644 -7.05 2.78 0.36
C LYS A 644 -7.50 1.45 0.97
N LYS A 645 -7.35 0.33 0.25
CA LYS A 645 -7.66 -1.01 0.75
C LYS A 645 -6.61 -1.54 1.72
N ARG A 646 -5.32 -1.43 1.41
CA ARG A 646 -4.20 -1.99 2.19
C ARG A 646 -3.87 -1.17 3.43
N LEU A 647 -3.94 0.16 3.37
CA LEU A 647 -3.51 1.06 4.45
C LEU A 647 -4.25 0.83 5.78
N PRO A 648 -5.58 0.55 5.82
CA PRO A 648 -6.23 0.12 7.05
C PRO A 648 -5.65 -1.17 7.64
N ILE A 649 -5.39 -2.18 6.81
CA ILE A 649 -4.81 -3.43 7.32
C ILE A 649 -3.35 -3.25 7.72
N PHE A 650 -2.59 -2.41 7.02
CA PHE A 650 -1.24 -2.00 7.43
C PHE A 650 -1.23 -1.41 8.84
N ALA A 651 -2.19 -0.53 9.16
CA ALA A 651 -2.31 0.05 10.49
C ALA A 651 -2.59 -1.02 11.57
N ILE A 652 -3.46 -2.00 11.27
CA ILE A 652 -3.71 -3.16 12.15
C ILE A 652 -2.45 -4.00 12.29
N PHE A 653 -1.75 -4.27 11.18
CA PHE A 653 -0.49 -5.01 11.14
C PHE A 653 0.57 -4.39 12.07
N LYS A 654 0.77 -3.06 12.05
CA LYS A 654 1.78 -2.39 12.90
C LYS A 654 1.47 -2.49 14.40
N THR A 655 0.21 -2.60 14.78
CA THR A 655 -0.24 -2.76 16.19
C THR A 655 -0.48 -4.21 16.59
N SER A 656 -0.44 -5.13 15.62
CA SER A 656 -0.61 -6.55 15.85
C SER A 656 0.64 -7.17 16.48
N PHE A 657 0.43 -8.33 17.10
CA PHE A 657 1.52 -9.06 17.74
C PHE A 657 2.44 -9.60 16.65
N PRO A 658 3.77 -9.53 16.80
CA PRO A 658 4.74 -10.02 15.81
C PRO A 658 4.42 -11.42 15.26
N LEU A 659 3.92 -12.33 16.10
CA LEU A 659 3.52 -13.69 15.71
C LEU A 659 2.54 -13.74 14.53
N ILE A 660 1.62 -12.78 14.42
CA ILE A 660 0.57 -12.78 13.38
C ILE A 660 0.86 -11.83 12.21
N ARG A 661 1.97 -11.09 12.26
CA ARG A 661 2.34 -10.09 11.25
C ARG A 661 2.58 -10.70 9.88
N ARG A 662 3.32 -11.80 9.79
CA ARG A 662 3.53 -12.52 8.52
C ARG A 662 2.20 -12.94 7.89
N THR A 663 1.29 -13.47 8.70
CA THR A 663 -0.04 -13.87 8.24
C THR A 663 -0.83 -12.68 7.74
N LEU A 664 -0.83 -11.56 8.48
CA LEU A 664 -1.51 -10.34 8.08
C LEU A 664 -0.88 -9.67 6.86
N TYR A 665 0.43 -9.78 6.65
CA TYR A 665 1.14 -9.19 5.52
C TYR A 665 0.92 -9.96 4.23
N GLU A 666 0.90 -11.31 4.29
CA GLU A 666 0.69 -12.20 3.14
C GLU A 666 1.40 -11.72 1.87
N GLU A 667 2.74 -11.70 1.90
CA GLU A 667 3.55 -11.33 0.73
C GLU A 667 3.18 -9.96 0.11
N GLY A 668 2.74 -9.02 0.96
CA GLY A 668 2.36 -7.67 0.54
C GLY A 668 0.91 -7.51 0.13
N GLN A 669 0.10 -8.57 0.22
CA GLN A 669 -1.33 -8.54 -0.08
C GLN A 669 -2.18 -8.11 1.12
N TYR A 670 -1.60 -8.01 2.31
CA TYR A 670 -2.26 -7.54 3.52
C TYR A 670 -3.49 -8.36 3.92
N PHE A 671 -3.43 -9.69 3.73
CA PHE A 671 -4.57 -10.56 4.01
C PHE A 671 -5.82 -10.12 3.25
N GLN A 672 -5.63 -9.69 2.00
CA GLN A 672 -6.65 -9.32 1.02
C GLN A 672 -6.40 -10.13 -0.25
N LYS A 673 -7.44 -10.46 -0.99
CA LYS A 673 -7.29 -11.05 -2.32
C LYS A 673 -7.21 -9.93 -3.35
N VAL A 674 -6.04 -9.76 -3.98
CA VAL A 674 -5.80 -8.74 -5.01
C VAL A 674 -5.85 -9.37 -6.39
N GLU A 675 -6.39 -8.65 -7.37
CA GLU A 675 -6.66 -9.15 -8.73
C GLU A 675 -5.41 -9.17 -9.63
N LYS A 676 -4.37 -8.34 -9.37
CA LYS A 676 -3.17 -8.24 -10.22
C LYS A 676 -1.88 -8.68 -9.51
N PRO A 677 -1.06 -9.57 -10.10
CA PRO A 677 0.14 -10.12 -9.47
C PRO A 677 1.35 -9.15 -9.44
N GLN A 678 1.44 -8.16 -10.35
CA GLN A 678 2.52 -7.15 -10.41
C GLN A 678 1.99 -5.77 -10.84
N SER A 679 2.65 -4.69 -10.41
CA SER A 679 2.41 -3.32 -10.92
C SER A 679 3.58 -2.89 -11.80
N THR A 680 3.29 -2.39 -13.01
CA THR A 680 4.29 -1.81 -13.94
C THR A 680 4.35 -0.28 -13.85
N ASP A 681 3.57 0.34 -12.95
CA ASP A 681 3.36 1.78 -12.94
C ASP A 681 4.65 2.57 -12.68
N GLY A 682 5.40 2.23 -11.62
CA GLY A 682 6.68 2.90 -11.31
C GLY A 682 7.72 2.76 -12.42
N PHE A 683 7.76 1.62 -13.12
CA PHE A 683 8.61 1.45 -14.31
C PHE A 683 8.16 2.36 -15.45
N ILE A 684 6.85 2.40 -15.75
CA ILE A 684 6.29 3.24 -16.82
C ILE A 684 6.51 4.73 -16.55
N ASP A 685 6.48 5.15 -15.28
CA ASP A 685 6.70 6.54 -14.87
C ASP A 685 8.07 7.08 -15.30
N ALA A 686 9.10 6.23 -15.32
CA ALA A 686 10.42 6.54 -15.86
C ALA A 686 10.56 6.17 -17.36
N TYR A 687 10.07 5.00 -17.77
CA TYR A 687 10.22 4.47 -19.13
C TYR A 687 9.55 5.35 -20.19
N ALA A 688 8.39 5.92 -19.88
CA ALA A 688 7.64 6.75 -20.83
C ALA A 688 8.45 7.98 -21.29
N GLN A 689 9.34 8.53 -20.45
CA GLN A 689 10.23 9.62 -20.86
C GLN A 689 11.16 9.17 -21.99
N LEU A 690 11.80 8.01 -21.87
CA LEU A 690 12.69 7.47 -22.89
C LEU A 690 11.90 7.12 -24.16
N TYR A 691 10.68 6.59 -24.00
CA TYR A 691 9.79 6.25 -25.11
C TYR A 691 9.45 7.47 -25.98
N TYR A 692 9.18 8.63 -25.38
CA TYR A 692 8.79 9.85 -26.10
C TYR A 692 9.95 10.78 -26.46
N LEU A 693 11.21 10.35 -26.36
CA LEU A 693 12.36 11.22 -26.68
C LEU A 693 12.28 11.82 -28.10
N ASN A 694 11.73 11.09 -29.07
CA ASN A 694 11.52 11.59 -30.42
C ASN A 694 10.56 12.81 -30.43
N ASP A 695 9.41 12.70 -29.76
CA ASP A 695 8.41 13.77 -29.65
C ASP A 695 8.89 14.93 -28.76
N LEU A 696 9.78 14.64 -27.82
CA LEU A 696 10.39 15.64 -26.94
C LEU A 696 11.51 16.44 -27.62
N THR A 697 11.96 16.03 -28.80
CA THR A 697 13.09 16.65 -29.51
C THR A 697 12.61 17.61 -30.60
N THR A 698 13.22 18.80 -30.64
CA THR A 698 13.02 19.78 -31.71
C THR A 698 14.35 20.42 -32.11
N LEU A 699 14.38 21.06 -33.28
CA LEU A 699 15.60 21.61 -33.88
C LEU A 699 15.56 23.13 -33.98
N VAL A 700 16.70 23.75 -33.73
CA VAL A 700 16.99 25.17 -34.01
C VAL A 700 18.12 25.28 -35.03
N GLN A 701 18.17 26.38 -35.79
CA GLN A 701 19.12 26.53 -36.89
C GLN A 701 20.55 26.80 -36.41
N GLU A 702 20.71 27.71 -35.44
CA GLU A 702 22.00 28.19 -34.94
C GLU A 702 22.06 28.15 -33.41
N GLY A 703 23.25 28.35 -32.84
CA GLY A 703 23.52 28.29 -31.40
C GLY A 703 24.11 26.94 -30.97
N ASN A 704 24.49 26.83 -29.70
CA ASN A 704 24.99 25.59 -29.11
C ASN A 704 24.06 25.16 -27.97
N ALA A 705 23.94 23.87 -27.71
CA ALA A 705 23.03 23.33 -26.70
C ALA A 705 23.75 22.44 -25.69
N PHE A 706 23.36 22.57 -24.42
CA PHE A 706 23.68 21.62 -23.36
C PHE A 706 22.39 21.09 -22.76
N ILE A 707 22.20 19.77 -22.80
CA ILE A 707 20.99 19.11 -22.36
C ILE A 707 21.36 18.02 -21.36
N THR A 708 20.73 18.01 -20.18
CA THR A 708 20.79 16.87 -19.27
C THR A 708 19.48 16.09 -19.29
N ILE A 709 19.58 14.77 -19.42
CA ILE A 709 18.47 13.82 -19.39
C ILE A 709 18.69 12.87 -18.23
N SER A 710 18.02 13.10 -17.11
CA SER A 710 18.00 12.17 -15.98
C SER A 710 16.88 11.15 -16.15
N ASN A 711 17.11 9.87 -15.86
CA ASN A 711 16.11 8.84 -16.00
C ASN A 711 16.32 7.64 -15.06
N ASP A 712 15.21 7.19 -14.44
CA ASP A 712 15.23 6.17 -13.38
C ASP A 712 14.84 4.77 -13.88
N THR A 713 14.69 4.55 -15.19
CA THR A 713 14.21 3.27 -15.75
C THR A 713 15.02 2.07 -15.24
N PRO A 714 16.38 2.10 -15.20
CA PRO A 714 17.15 0.97 -14.69
C PRO A 714 17.02 0.71 -13.18
N HIS A 715 16.54 1.71 -12.43
CA HIS A 715 16.28 1.64 -10.98
C HIS A 715 14.93 0.95 -10.66
N GLN A 716 14.03 0.74 -11.64
CA GLN A 716 12.67 0.24 -11.41
C GLN A 716 12.49 -1.23 -11.84
N PRO A 717 13.01 -2.24 -11.09
CA PRO A 717 12.99 -3.63 -11.50
C PRO A 717 11.55 -4.18 -11.60
N VAL A 718 11.20 -4.65 -12.79
CA VAL A 718 9.94 -5.35 -13.08
C VAL A 718 10.20 -6.41 -14.14
N PHE A 719 9.36 -7.43 -14.22
CA PHE A 719 9.39 -8.32 -15.38
C PHE A 719 8.75 -7.64 -16.59
N LEU A 720 9.42 -7.73 -17.73
CA LEU A 720 8.99 -7.20 -19.03
C LEU A 720 8.79 -8.35 -20.00
N GLN A 721 7.98 -8.12 -21.04
CA GLN A 721 7.70 -9.14 -22.04
C GLN A 721 8.91 -9.33 -22.99
N SER A 722 9.53 -10.50 -22.95
CA SER A 722 10.61 -10.91 -23.86
C SER A 722 10.08 -11.13 -25.30
N PRO A 723 10.88 -10.93 -26.37
CA PRO A 723 12.27 -10.40 -26.38
C PRO A 723 12.33 -8.87 -26.48
N GLU A 724 11.18 -8.21 -26.60
CA GLU A 724 11.13 -6.76 -26.85
C GLU A 724 11.36 -5.91 -25.60
N TYR A 725 11.27 -6.52 -24.42
CA TYR A 725 11.37 -5.88 -23.10
C TYR A 725 10.39 -4.70 -22.96
N GLU A 726 9.16 -4.86 -23.45
CA GLU A 726 8.10 -3.88 -23.31
C GLU A 726 7.24 -4.18 -22.06
N PRO A 727 6.69 -3.16 -21.38
CA PRO A 727 5.86 -3.35 -20.20
C PRO A 727 4.51 -3.99 -20.56
N GLN A 728 4.11 -5.01 -19.81
CA GLN A 728 2.81 -5.66 -19.93
C GLN A 728 2.25 -6.01 -18.54
N SER A 729 0.94 -5.94 -18.37
CA SER A 729 0.32 -6.32 -17.10
C SER A 729 0.40 -7.83 -16.83
N VAL A 730 0.41 -8.64 -17.88
CA VAL A 730 0.60 -10.09 -17.81
C VAL A 730 1.79 -10.47 -18.67
N VAL A 731 2.91 -10.81 -18.03
CA VAL A 731 4.11 -11.28 -18.71
C VAL A 731 3.98 -12.78 -18.94
N THR A 732 3.99 -13.18 -20.20
CA THR A 732 3.88 -14.60 -20.60
C THR A 732 5.23 -15.25 -20.82
N ASP A 733 6.25 -14.45 -21.16
CA ASP A 733 7.63 -14.87 -21.28
C ASP A 733 8.53 -13.81 -20.65
N ALA A 734 9.28 -14.23 -19.63
CA ALA A 734 10.22 -13.42 -18.86
C ALA A 734 11.66 -13.94 -18.97
N SER A 735 11.94 -14.76 -19.99
CA SER A 735 13.29 -15.28 -20.23
C SER A 735 14.30 -14.17 -20.46
N THR A 736 15.54 -14.42 -20.06
CA THR A 736 16.68 -13.54 -20.37
C THR A 736 17.90 -14.38 -20.77
N PRO A 737 18.89 -13.79 -21.47
CA PRO A 737 20.17 -14.45 -21.73
C PRO A 737 20.93 -14.87 -20.47
N LEU A 738 20.56 -14.37 -19.30
CA LEU A 738 21.17 -14.74 -18.02
C LEU A 738 20.68 -16.11 -17.51
N ASP A 739 19.58 -16.66 -18.02
CA ASP A 739 18.96 -17.86 -17.45
C ASP A 739 19.85 -19.12 -17.51
N GLU A 740 20.84 -19.14 -18.40
CA GLU A 740 21.81 -20.24 -18.53
C GLU A 740 22.98 -20.15 -17.53
N ILE A 741 23.11 -19.03 -16.80
CA ILE A 741 24.23 -18.77 -15.89
C ILE A 741 23.90 -19.31 -14.49
N GLU A 742 24.80 -20.14 -13.95
CA GLU A 742 24.67 -20.67 -12.60
C GLU A 742 24.72 -19.55 -11.54
N GLY A 743 23.77 -19.55 -10.60
CA GLY A 743 23.74 -18.56 -9.51
C GLY A 743 23.02 -17.24 -9.82
N ILE A 744 22.34 -17.13 -10.97
CA ILE A 744 21.49 -15.99 -11.30
C ILE A 744 20.24 -15.94 -10.42
N ARG A 745 19.96 -14.75 -9.86
CA ARG A 745 18.81 -14.48 -9.01
C ARG A 745 17.70 -13.81 -9.82
N SER A 746 16.48 -13.87 -9.32
CA SER A 746 15.34 -13.17 -9.95
C SER A 746 15.58 -11.67 -10.10
N ILE A 747 16.26 -11.05 -9.13
CA ILE A 747 16.61 -9.63 -9.18
C ILE A 747 17.60 -9.30 -10.31
N ASP A 748 18.52 -10.23 -10.64
CA ASP A 748 19.45 -10.06 -11.76
C ASP A 748 18.68 -10.01 -13.09
N ARG A 749 17.67 -10.87 -13.26
CA ARG A 749 16.79 -10.88 -14.45
C ARG A 749 16.01 -9.57 -14.63
N THR A 750 15.33 -9.12 -13.57
CA THR A 750 14.53 -7.90 -13.65
C THR A 750 15.40 -6.68 -13.94
N HIS A 751 16.59 -6.59 -13.32
CA HIS A 751 17.51 -5.49 -13.61
C HIS A 751 18.11 -5.56 -15.03
N TYR A 752 18.39 -6.76 -15.54
CA TYR A 752 18.80 -6.93 -16.93
C TYR A 752 17.73 -6.39 -17.89
N GLN A 753 16.47 -6.82 -17.72
CA GLN A 753 15.38 -6.44 -18.63
C GLN A 753 15.15 -4.92 -18.66
N VAL A 754 15.18 -4.24 -17.51
CA VAL A 754 14.97 -2.79 -17.46
C VAL A 754 16.17 -1.99 -18.01
N ASN A 755 17.40 -2.51 -17.89
CA ASN A 755 18.59 -1.95 -18.55
C ASN A 755 18.54 -2.16 -20.07
N ALA A 756 18.08 -3.32 -20.54
CA ALA A 756 17.89 -3.59 -21.96
C ALA A 756 16.81 -2.67 -22.56
N ALA A 757 15.68 -2.51 -21.87
CA ALA A 757 14.60 -1.62 -22.27
C ALA A 757 15.03 -0.15 -22.37
N SER A 758 15.84 0.34 -21.42
CA SER A 758 16.33 1.73 -21.43
C SER A 758 17.28 1.99 -22.60
N LEU A 759 18.27 1.10 -22.81
CA LEU A 759 19.23 1.21 -23.91
C LEU A 759 18.55 1.08 -25.28
N LYS A 760 17.55 0.20 -25.41
CA LYS A 760 16.73 0.08 -26.62
C LYS A 760 16.05 1.40 -26.99
N ARG A 761 15.42 2.08 -26.02
CA ARG A 761 14.78 3.39 -26.27
C ARG A 761 15.78 4.47 -26.66
N LEU A 762 16.94 4.51 -26.00
CA LEU A 762 18.01 5.44 -26.38
C LEU A 762 18.53 5.16 -27.80
N GLY A 763 18.72 3.89 -28.17
CA GLY A 763 19.13 3.50 -29.52
C GLY A 763 18.14 3.97 -30.58
N ILE A 764 16.83 3.84 -30.34
CA ILE A 764 15.78 4.36 -31.23
C ILE A 764 15.87 5.89 -31.36
N TRP A 765 16.09 6.60 -30.26
CA TRP A 765 16.28 8.05 -30.31
C TRP A 765 17.54 8.45 -31.07
N PHE A 766 18.64 7.71 -30.92
CA PHE A 766 19.87 7.96 -31.67
C PHE A 766 19.70 7.76 -33.17
N SER A 767 18.97 6.72 -33.61
CA SER A 767 18.56 6.59 -35.02
C SER A 767 17.78 7.82 -35.49
N TYR A 768 16.85 8.33 -34.69
CA TYR A 768 16.11 9.54 -35.02
C TYR A 768 17.01 10.78 -35.12
N LEU A 769 18.00 10.94 -34.24
CA LEU A 769 18.99 12.02 -34.36
C LEU A 769 19.84 11.91 -35.63
N GLN A 770 20.15 10.68 -36.08
CA GLN A 770 20.85 10.44 -37.34
C GLN A 770 19.97 10.84 -38.54
N GLU A 771 18.69 10.47 -38.53
CA GLU A 771 17.71 10.89 -39.55
C GLU A 771 17.55 12.41 -39.63
N LEU A 772 17.57 13.09 -38.49
CA LEU A 772 17.51 14.55 -38.40
C LEU A 772 18.82 15.26 -38.82
N GLY A 773 19.91 14.51 -39.02
CA GLY A 773 21.21 15.05 -39.40
C GLY A 773 21.91 15.83 -38.29
N VAL A 774 21.56 15.56 -37.02
CA VAL A 774 22.16 16.23 -35.84
C VAL A 774 22.94 15.26 -34.94
N TYR A 775 23.00 13.98 -35.28
CA TYR A 775 23.79 13.01 -34.50
C TYR A 775 25.27 13.37 -34.51
N ASP A 776 25.84 13.71 -35.67
CA ASP A 776 27.28 13.91 -35.83
C ASP A 776 27.79 15.14 -35.07
N ASN A 777 27.07 16.27 -35.10
CA ASN A 777 27.42 17.48 -34.34
C ASN A 777 26.97 17.42 -32.87
N THR A 778 26.53 16.26 -32.38
CA THR A 778 26.16 16.03 -30.99
C THR A 778 27.17 15.11 -30.30
N ARG A 779 27.72 15.56 -29.17
CA ARG A 779 28.43 14.71 -28.23
C ARG A 779 27.43 14.15 -27.23
N ILE A 780 27.44 12.84 -27.03
CA ILE A 780 26.50 12.15 -26.13
C ILE A 780 27.31 11.41 -25.08
N ILE A 781 26.99 11.66 -23.82
CA ILE A 781 27.56 10.98 -22.65
C ILE A 781 26.42 10.24 -21.96
N ILE A 782 26.53 8.93 -21.81
CA ILE A 782 25.62 8.13 -20.97
C ILE A 782 26.43 7.70 -19.76
N VAL A 783 25.96 8.04 -18.57
CA VAL A 783 26.66 7.74 -17.32
C VAL A 783 25.66 7.34 -16.23
N ALA A 784 26.07 6.41 -15.37
CA ALA A 784 25.38 6.10 -14.12
C ALA A 784 26.14 6.65 -12.91
N ASP A 785 25.39 6.91 -11.85
CA ASP A 785 25.90 7.34 -10.56
C ASP A 785 26.52 6.18 -9.78
N HIS A 786 25.94 4.98 -9.85
CA HIS A 786 26.46 3.77 -9.21
C HIS A 786 25.90 2.48 -9.85
N GLY A 787 26.37 1.32 -9.40
CA GLY A 787 25.82 0.01 -9.78
C GLY A 787 24.96 -0.61 -8.67
N HIS A 788 24.68 -1.91 -8.74
CA HIS A 788 23.93 -2.62 -7.71
C HIS A 788 24.59 -3.95 -7.39
N GLU A 789 24.24 -4.56 -6.26
CA GLU A 789 24.72 -5.89 -5.92
C GLU A 789 24.07 -6.92 -6.84
N LEU A 790 24.61 -7.10 -8.04
CA LEU A 790 24.08 -7.94 -9.12
C LEU A 790 25.21 -8.73 -9.78
N TYR A 791 24.84 -9.67 -10.64
CA TYR A 791 25.79 -10.48 -11.39
C TYR A 791 26.69 -9.60 -12.28
N ALA A 792 27.99 -9.88 -12.27
CA ALA A 792 28.95 -9.28 -13.19
C ALA A 792 29.93 -10.35 -13.69
N GLU A 793 29.92 -10.60 -15.00
CA GLU A 793 30.77 -11.59 -15.66
C GLU A 793 32.26 -11.38 -15.33
N GLY A 794 32.74 -10.12 -15.40
CA GLY A 794 34.13 -9.77 -15.14
C GLY A 794 34.59 -9.91 -13.69
N MET A 795 33.68 -10.16 -12.74
CA MET A 795 33.97 -10.30 -11.31
C MET A 795 33.48 -11.64 -10.72
N LYS A 796 33.03 -12.57 -11.56
CA LYS A 796 32.41 -13.83 -11.12
C LYS A 796 33.36 -14.75 -10.33
N ASP A 797 34.66 -14.64 -10.59
CA ASP A 797 35.71 -15.48 -10.02
C ASP A 797 36.42 -14.84 -8.80
N PHE A 798 35.92 -13.69 -8.32
CA PHE A 798 36.47 -13.05 -7.12
C PHE A 798 36.28 -13.97 -5.91
N LYS A 799 37.30 -14.07 -5.06
CA LYS A 799 37.21 -14.86 -3.81
C LYS A 799 36.31 -14.16 -2.79
N SER A 800 36.40 -12.84 -2.75
CA SER A 800 35.40 -11.97 -2.16
C SER A 800 34.14 -11.93 -3.07
N ASP A 801 32.97 -11.64 -2.49
CA ASP A 801 31.73 -11.61 -3.27
C ASP A 801 31.77 -10.44 -4.29
N GLY A 802 32.12 -10.73 -5.54
CA GLY A 802 32.22 -9.75 -6.62
C GLY A 802 30.93 -8.98 -6.90
N ARG A 803 29.77 -9.48 -6.45
CA ARG A 803 28.51 -8.73 -6.51
C ARG A 803 28.57 -7.48 -5.63
N ILE A 804 29.29 -7.52 -4.50
CA ILE A 804 29.48 -6.35 -3.63
C ILE A 804 30.28 -5.27 -4.35
N ASN A 805 31.36 -5.64 -5.04
CA ASN A 805 32.17 -4.70 -5.82
C ASN A 805 31.37 -4.07 -6.97
N ASN A 806 30.49 -4.85 -7.60
CA ASN A 806 29.60 -4.38 -8.69
C ASN A 806 28.66 -3.24 -8.28
N ARG A 807 28.45 -2.98 -6.98
CA ARG A 807 27.75 -1.77 -6.49
C ARG A 807 28.42 -0.46 -6.92
N TYR A 808 29.72 -0.50 -7.19
CA TYR A 808 30.55 0.66 -7.54
C TYR A 808 30.87 0.74 -9.03
N VAL A 809 30.25 -0.08 -9.88
CA VAL A 809 30.59 -0.18 -11.30
C VAL A 809 29.47 0.42 -12.16
N PRO A 810 29.47 1.75 -12.39
CA PRO A 810 28.48 2.42 -13.21
C PRO A 810 28.73 2.19 -14.71
N LEU A 811 27.68 2.27 -15.52
CA LEU A 811 27.80 2.38 -16.97
C LEU A 811 28.44 3.73 -17.37
N LEU A 812 29.38 3.72 -18.32
CA LEU A 812 29.92 4.92 -18.97
C LEU A 812 30.11 4.68 -20.48
N LEU A 813 29.44 5.48 -21.30
CA LEU A 813 29.51 5.48 -22.75
C LEU A 813 29.67 6.90 -23.26
N VAL A 814 30.56 7.12 -24.23
CA VAL A 814 30.80 8.46 -24.82
C VAL A 814 30.86 8.37 -26.33
N LYS A 815 30.06 9.20 -27.00
CA LYS A 815 30.13 9.43 -28.45
C LYS A 815 30.62 10.85 -28.69
N ASP A 816 31.77 11.00 -29.36
CA ASP A 816 32.34 12.31 -29.64
C ASP A 816 31.74 12.95 -30.91
N PHE A 817 31.96 14.25 -31.12
CA PHE A 817 31.58 14.96 -32.34
C PHE A 817 32.22 14.30 -33.55
N TYR A 818 31.41 14.06 -34.59
CA TYR A 818 31.84 13.47 -35.86
C TYR A 818 32.62 12.16 -35.72
N SER A 819 32.43 11.43 -34.61
CA SER A 819 32.98 10.10 -34.45
C SER A 819 32.24 9.11 -35.35
N GLU A 820 33.00 8.31 -36.09
CA GLU A 820 32.50 7.31 -37.02
C GLU A 820 33.00 5.91 -36.63
N GLY A 821 32.34 4.88 -37.15
CA GLY A 821 32.71 3.48 -36.95
C GLY A 821 31.84 2.75 -35.92
N PRO A 822 32.02 1.43 -35.78
CA PRO A 822 31.27 0.63 -34.81
C PRO A 822 31.62 1.05 -33.38
N ILE A 823 30.72 0.74 -32.44
CA ILE A 823 31.01 0.89 -31.02
C ILE A 823 32.26 0.08 -30.63
N VAL A 824 33.13 0.67 -29.80
CA VAL A 824 34.36 0.03 -29.31
C VAL A 824 34.44 0.09 -27.78
N ALA A 825 35.19 -0.84 -27.18
CA ALA A 825 35.49 -0.83 -25.74
C ALA A 825 36.89 -0.26 -25.48
N ASP A 826 37.02 0.58 -24.45
CA ASP A 826 38.29 1.13 -23.95
C ASP A 826 38.42 0.81 -22.45
N TYR A 827 39.45 0.03 -22.10
CA TYR A 827 39.70 -0.45 -20.74
C TYR A 827 40.58 0.48 -19.91
N SER A 828 40.82 1.71 -20.37
CA SER A 828 41.46 2.75 -19.56
C SER A 828 40.72 2.96 -18.24
N PHE A 829 41.46 3.16 -17.15
CA PHE A 829 40.85 3.38 -15.84
C PHE A 829 40.10 4.71 -15.78
N MET A 830 38.79 4.62 -15.57
CA MET A 830 37.88 5.77 -15.51
C MET A 830 37.15 5.80 -14.19
N THR A 831 36.63 6.98 -13.85
CA THR A 831 35.62 7.17 -12.81
C THR A 831 34.41 7.87 -13.41
N ASN A 832 33.26 7.82 -12.72
CA ASN A 832 32.11 8.60 -13.16
C ASN A 832 32.35 10.13 -13.09
N ALA A 833 33.39 10.61 -12.38
CA ALA A 833 33.82 12.02 -12.40
C ALA A 833 34.52 12.44 -13.70
N ASP A 834 34.79 11.50 -14.61
CA ASP A 834 35.29 11.82 -15.95
C ASP A 834 34.18 12.27 -16.91
N ALA A 835 32.92 11.96 -16.61
CA ALA A 835 31.80 12.32 -17.47
C ALA A 835 31.68 13.85 -17.69
N PRO A 836 31.81 14.72 -16.67
CA PRO A 836 31.89 16.17 -16.87
C PRO A 836 33.09 16.60 -17.73
N LEU A 837 34.23 15.93 -17.60
CA LEU A 837 35.42 16.26 -18.38
C LEU A 837 35.17 15.99 -19.88
N PHE A 838 34.53 14.86 -20.20
CA PHE A 838 34.11 14.57 -21.57
C PHE A 838 33.08 15.58 -22.09
N ALA A 839 32.14 16.03 -21.25
CA ALA A 839 31.17 17.05 -21.66
C ALA A 839 31.85 18.37 -22.04
N LEU A 840 32.86 18.80 -21.28
CA LEU A 840 33.51 20.11 -21.41
C LEU A 840 34.61 20.16 -22.49
N LYS A 841 35.22 19.01 -22.81
CA LYS A 841 36.40 18.89 -23.69
C LYS A 841 36.21 19.57 -25.05
N ASP A 842 37.06 20.52 -25.40
CA ASP A 842 37.03 21.23 -26.70
C ASP A 842 35.68 21.95 -27.00
N VAL A 843 34.86 22.19 -25.97
CA VAL A 843 33.59 22.94 -26.05
C VAL A 843 33.61 24.16 -25.16
N ILE A 844 34.10 24.01 -23.92
CA ILE A 844 34.20 25.10 -22.95
C ILE A 844 35.65 25.55 -22.86
N GLU A 845 35.90 26.82 -23.21
CA GLU A 845 37.22 27.43 -23.05
C GLU A 845 37.54 27.66 -21.56
N ASN A 846 38.70 27.17 -21.09
CA ASN A 846 39.18 27.29 -19.71
C ASN A 846 38.11 26.96 -18.64
N PRO A 847 37.61 25.71 -18.57
CA PRO A 847 36.49 25.33 -17.71
C PRO A 847 36.87 25.47 -16.23
N THR A 848 36.49 26.59 -15.65
CA THR A 848 36.81 26.98 -14.28
C THR A 848 35.56 26.88 -13.43
N ASN A 849 35.56 26.03 -12.40
CA ASN A 849 34.44 25.83 -11.50
C ASN A 849 33.94 27.20 -10.97
N PRO A 850 32.66 27.56 -11.17
CA PRO A 850 32.12 28.85 -10.76
C PRO A 850 32.20 29.13 -9.25
N ALA A 851 32.15 28.08 -8.43
CA ALA A 851 32.19 28.18 -6.97
C ALA A 851 33.64 28.26 -6.44
N THR A 852 34.49 27.31 -6.83
CA THR A 852 35.84 27.15 -6.25
C THR A 852 36.93 27.91 -7.02
N ARG A 853 36.64 28.35 -8.25
CA ARG A 853 37.57 29.04 -9.17
C ARG A 853 38.77 28.20 -9.62
N LYS A 854 38.69 26.87 -9.50
CA LYS A 854 39.71 25.95 -10.00
C LYS A 854 39.37 25.43 -11.40
N ASN A 855 40.39 25.14 -12.21
CA ASN A 855 40.16 24.51 -13.50
C ASN A 855 39.82 23.02 -13.29
N VAL A 856 38.74 22.54 -13.89
CA VAL A 856 38.25 21.17 -13.66
C VAL A 856 39.24 20.09 -14.10
N TYR A 857 40.13 20.37 -15.06
CA TYR A 857 41.13 19.41 -15.53
C TYR A 857 42.35 19.30 -14.60
N ASP A 858 42.63 20.35 -13.82
CA ASP A 858 43.79 20.36 -12.90
C ASP A 858 43.52 19.55 -11.62
N GLU A 859 42.25 19.27 -11.33
CA GLU A 859 41.81 18.60 -10.10
C GLU A 859 41.65 17.07 -10.27
N VAL A 860 41.99 16.50 -11.43
CA VAL A 860 41.86 15.06 -11.70
C VAL A 860 42.80 14.25 -10.82
N LYS A 861 42.24 13.34 -10.01
CA LYS A 861 42.98 12.45 -9.10
C LYS A 861 42.49 11.01 -9.28
N LYS A 862 43.30 10.15 -9.91
CA LYS A 862 42.93 8.75 -10.22
C LYS A 862 43.95 7.70 -9.81
N ASP A 863 45.05 8.07 -9.16
CA ASP A 863 46.10 7.10 -8.78
C ASP A 863 45.55 6.01 -7.86
N ILE A 864 44.73 6.42 -6.88
CA ILE A 864 43.94 5.55 -6.00
C ILE A 864 42.59 6.25 -5.79
N VAL A 865 41.51 5.50 -5.99
CA VAL A 865 40.12 5.99 -5.86
C VAL A 865 39.45 5.30 -4.69
N ASN A 866 39.00 6.08 -3.71
CA ASN A 866 38.19 5.57 -2.62
C ASN A 866 36.70 5.54 -3.01
N VAL A 867 36.05 4.41 -2.74
CA VAL A 867 34.63 4.18 -3.01
C VAL A 867 33.92 3.86 -1.69
N TYR A 868 32.82 4.54 -1.43
CA TYR A 868 32.21 4.56 -0.11
C TYR A 868 30.81 3.96 -0.08
N THR A 869 30.56 3.15 0.96
CA THR A 869 29.21 2.83 1.42
C THR A 869 28.81 3.82 2.51
N GLY A 870 27.59 4.36 2.44
CA GLY A 870 27.07 5.28 3.46
C GLY A 870 25.54 5.36 3.44
N PRO A 871 24.93 6.19 4.31
CA PRO A 871 23.48 6.41 4.33
C PRO A 871 22.99 6.92 2.97
N TRP A 872 22.01 6.22 2.39
CA TRP A 872 21.40 6.58 1.11
C TRP A 872 20.35 7.70 1.25
N ASP A 873 19.77 7.88 2.44
CA ASP A 873 18.76 8.92 2.69
C ASP A 873 19.43 10.31 2.74
N PRO A 874 19.03 11.26 1.90
CA PRO A 874 19.56 12.63 1.92
C PRO A 874 19.41 13.31 3.29
N ARG A 875 18.37 12.96 4.07
CA ARG A 875 18.10 13.51 5.40
C ARG A 875 19.16 13.12 6.44
N GLU A 876 19.84 12.00 6.21
CA GLU A 876 20.92 11.51 7.07
C GLU A 876 22.28 12.17 6.75
N ASN A 877 22.36 12.90 5.63
CA ASN A 877 23.58 13.52 5.10
C ASN A 877 23.59 15.06 5.28
N THR A 878 22.79 15.63 6.19
CA THR A 878 22.65 17.09 6.36
C THR A 878 23.83 17.80 7.05
N GLY A 879 24.89 17.07 7.38
CA GLY A 879 26.10 17.60 8.03
C GLY A 879 27.09 18.25 7.06
N GLU A 880 28.33 18.42 7.52
CA GLU A 880 29.45 18.98 6.72
C GLU A 880 30.31 17.88 6.07
N VAL A 881 30.28 16.67 6.63
CA VAL A 881 31.04 15.49 6.18
C VAL A 881 30.14 14.26 6.11
N PHE A 882 30.42 13.37 5.16
CA PHE A 882 29.71 12.11 4.99
C PHE A 882 30.03 11.14 6.12
N LYS A 883 29.08 10.24 6.38
CA LYS A 883 29.29 9.10 7.27
C LYS A 883 29.43 7.85 6.40
N HIS A 884 30.54 7.13 6.58
CA HIS A 884 30.82 5.94 5.79
C HIS A 884 30.83 4.68 6.65
N ASP A 885 30.35 3.57 6.08
CA ASP A 885 30.62 2.23 6.57
C ASP A 885 31.89 1.69 5.89
N LEU A 886 33.00 1.77 6.62
CA LEU A 886 34.30 1.34 6.12
C LEU A 886 34.38 -0.18 5.89
N SER A 887 33.45 -0.98 6.43
CA SER A 887 33.43 -2.44 6.24
C SER A 887 33.10 -2.84 4.81
N PHE A 888 32.41 -1.97 4.07
CA PHE A 888 32.01 -2.16 2.68
C PHE A 888 32.51 -1.05 1.77
N SER A 889 33.50 -0.27 2.22
CA SER A 889 34.18 0.76 1.43
C SER A 889 35.57 0.28 1.02
N PHE A 890 36.05 0.70 -0.16
CA PHE A 890 37.27 0.17 -0.75
C PHE A 890 38.14 1.28 -1.36
N SER A 891 39.44 1.04 -1.45
CA SER A 891 40.32 1.74 -2.38
C SER A 891 40.52 0.89 -3.63
N VAL A 892 40.49 1.53 -4.80
CA VAL A 892 40.59 0.89 -6.11
C VAL A 892 41.61 1.62 -6.97
N HIS A 893 42.40 0.89 -7.75
CA HIS A 893 43.35 1.45 -8.71
C HIS A 893 43.44 0.60 -9.99
N ASP A 894 43.91 1.21 -11.08
CA ASP A 894 44.19 0.55 -12.37
C ASP A 894 43.02 -0.23 -13.01
N ASP A 895 42.84 -1.52 -12.71
CA ASP A 895 41.87 -2.40 -13.38
C ASP A 895 40.88 -2.99 -12.36
N ILE A 896 39.60 -2.62 -12.48
CA ILE A 896 38.54 -3.09 -11.59
C ILE A 896 38.27 -4.60 -11.68
N PHE A 897 38.68 -5.27 -12.75
CA PHE A 897 38.48 -6.70 -12.94
C PHE A 897 39.58 -7.56 -12.29
N ILE A 898 40.55 -6.93 -11.64
CA ILE A 898 41.61 -7.62 -10.89
C ILE A 898 41.34 -7.45 -9.38
N GLU A 899 40.99 -8.55 -8.70
CA GLU A 899 40.63 -8.54 -7.27
C GLU A 899 41.71 -7.90 -6.37
N SER A 900 43.01 -8.05 -6.68
CA SER A 900 44.09 -7.47 -5.89
C SER A 900 44.18 -5.94 -5.95
N ASN A 901 43.50 -5.31 -6.91
CA ASN A 901 43.41 -3.86 -7.01
C ASN A 901 42.34 -3.27 -6.09
N TRP A 902 41.53 -4.11 -5.45
CA TRP A 902 40.56 -3.73 -4.44
C TRP A 902 41.15 -3.95 -3.06
N GLY A 903 41.25 -2.89 -2.26
CA GLY A 903 41.80 -2.93 -0.91
C GLY A 903 40.92 -2.19 0.10
N PRO A 904 41.23 -2.29 1.41
CA PRO A 904 40.61 -1.44 2.41
C PRO A 904 40.93 0.04 2.10
N VAL A 905 40.00 0.93 2.48
CA VAL A 905 40.16 2.39 2.30
C VAL A 905 41.49 2.87 2.87
N GLN A 906 42.26 3.58 2.03
CA GLN A 906 43.50 4.24 2.40
C GLN A 906 43.22 5.69 2.83
N HIS A 907 43.84 6.10 3.94
CA HIS A 907 43.70 7.43 4.54
C HIS A 907 44.85 8.37 4.18
#